data_AF-A0A542KPP8-F1
#
_entry.id   AF-A0A542KPP8-F1
#
_cell.length_a   1.000
_cell.length_b   1.000
_cell.length_c   1.000
_cell.angle_alpha   90.00
_cell.angle_beta   90.00
_cell.angle_gamma   90.00
#
_symmetry.space_group_name_H-M   'P 1'
#
loop_
_entity.id
_entity.type
_entity.pdbx_description
1 polymer ?
#
loop_
_entity_poly.entity_id
_entity_poly.type
_entity_poly.pdbx_seq_one_letter_code
_entity_poly.pdbx_strand_id
1 'polypeptide(L)'
;MRSHIHKTSAAAGALAAVAALLATGGPAAAAGVRDATADVLADRDVTLTGDTVVTVPSGTTTYDGVFRGEGTLTVRGGGTLVLTRDSDFTLPRSRQRQTVRTPGGNHPYTTVADPDPPAITVERGTTLQYGTGGGTGLIGHFPYATPGFRLNQLNIRVDGTLRLSLTRTFNIGTISGSGLVTQPRSMWGTLDLAGTQPFSGVIDNGTGTAAGRPEFPVALPRARAILNQGSWIIDTPLYRTITLRQNFYERAYGSDVNVHTRPGSKVVLTGQYSYSDRGGDTAPSLSDPGLNWRPIAHQLNKRGTNIEGADVRWGDGTTHRIFMPGTKDTVYINLHEASGRRSKLTFDYDGPVTLGAPIGGGRYHDTLATPGAGDVVIAGTPGNDVTFAAKQYYDGSTTVEKGAVLRLGLGADGSRDGSLLTGTDRRRVVDDGTLVVRNASTPVSLSRIGGSGSLVQSGAATTTLTGGEVTYTGDTTISKGTLALRGGATLLHSKAIRLTSASARLDAGRAGLRVATSLSGEGTVRGAVTNDGVVAGGLRIAGTFTQRHKGELVLGKRPLRVSGAVRLAGALDFSAAAAGSARVITVLDHGGGARTEGAFTGLGEGARLKLAGTTYRISYRGGDGNDVTLTAAEPSPTPKAGHSGPSGTAAAAGPHPADTASSGLGSWPYVLALGMLFGLVVPVVRRRGHGDRRSGGRHAARE
;
A
#
# COMPACT_ATOMS: atom_id res chain seq x y z
N MET A 1 23.03 -35.07 80.44
CA MET A 1 23.90 -33.89 80.23
C MET A 1 23.00 -32.66 80.39
N ARG A 2 22.84 -32.15 81.62
CA ARG A 2 23.46 -30.92 82.17
C ARG A 2 23.23 -29.73 81.21
N SER A 3 22.44 -28.69 81.49
CA SER A 3 22.19 -27.91 82.72
C SER A 3 20.89 -27.10 82.51
N HIS A 4 19.86 -27.08 83.38
CA HIS A 4 19.74 -26.27 84.62
C HIS A 4 19.98 -24.76 84.33
N ILE A 5 19.10 -23.78 84.62
CA ILE A 5 18.41 -23.54 85.90
C ILE A 5 17.47 -22.28 85.87
N HIS A 6 16.34 -22.37 86.60
CA HIS A 6 15.52 -21.36 87.34
C HIS A 6 14.80 -20.18 86.63
N LYS A 7 13.45 -20.06 86.77
CA LYS A 7 12.61 -19.47 87.88
C LYS A 7 12.92 -17.96 88.07
N THR A 8 12.02 -17.00 88.27
CA THR A 8 10.57 -16.91 88.53
C THR A 8 10.18 -15.42 88.49
N SER A 9 8.94 -15.15 88.08
CA SER A 9 7.98 -14.11 88.52
C SER A 9 8.37 -12.66 88.88
N ALA A 10 7.62 -11.74 88.26
CA ALA A 10 6.85 -10.61 88.85
C ALA A 10 7.56 -9.33 89.35
N ALA A 11 7.26 -8.21 88.67
CA ALA A 11 6.72 -6.96 89.24
C ALA A 11 6.43 -5.98 88.07
N ALA A 12 5.17 -5.59 87.87
CA ALA A 12 4.65 -4.22 88.10
C ALA A 12 5.39 -3.14 87.28
N GLY A 13 4.77 -2.48 86.30
CA GLY A 13 3.57 -1.67 86.48
C GLY A 13 3.98 -0.21 86.67
N ALA A 14 4.30 0.50 85.58
CA ALA A 14 4.36 1.98 85.52
C ALA A 14 4.72 2.45 84.10
N LEU A 15 3.80 2.39 83.13
CA LEU A 15 3.89 3.20 81.89
C LEU A 15 2.61 3.19 81.03
N ALA A 16 1.44 2.90 81.63
CA ALA A 16 0.17 2.80 80.91
C ALA A 16 -0.79 3.99 81.14
N ALA A 17 -0.40 5.03 81.88
CA ALA A 17 -1.31 6.10 82.31
C ALA A 17 -0.95 7.53 81.84
N VAL A 18 0.01 7.71 80.92
CA VAL A 18 0.33 9.03 80.32
C VAL A 18 0.18 9.06 78.79
N ALA A 19 -0.04 7.91 78.15
CA ALA A 19 -0.28 7.83 76.70
C ALA A 19 -1.76 8.02 76.29
N ALA A 20 -2.67 8.21 77.25
CA ALA A 20 -4.12 8.26 77.02
C ALA A 20 -4.71 9.69 76.93
N LEU A 21 -3.89 10.74 76.85
CA LEU A 21 -4.37 12.14 76.77
C LEU A 21 -3.83 12.97 75.58
N LEU A 22 -3.16 12.37 74.59
CA LEU A 22 -2.66 13.11 73.41
C LEU A 22 -2.89 12.43 72.04
N ALA A 23 -3.85 11.50 71.93
CA ALA A 23 -4.16 10.86 70.66
C ALA A 23 -5.67 10.82 70.35
N THR A 24 -6.36 11.94 70.56
CA THR A 24 -7.65 12.22 69.88
C THR A 24 -7.41 13.11 68.66
N GLY A 25 -6.38 12.81 67.88
CA GLY A 25 -6.36 13.20 66.47
C GLY A 25 -7.29 12.24 65.74
N GLY A 26 -8.56 12.62 65.54
CA GLY A 26 -9.46 11.87 64.66
C GLY A 26 -8.79 11.65 63.29
N PRO A 27 -9.18 10.61 62.53
CA PRO A 27 -8.66 10.44 61.18
C PRO A 27 -8.87 11.77 60.44
N ALA A 28 -7.79 12.34 59.90
CA ALA A 28 -7.86 13.57 59.12
C ALA A 28 -8.95 13.36 58.07
N ALA A 29 -10.07 14.07 58.23
CA ALA A 29 -11.13 14.07 57.25
C ALA A 29 -10.49 14.38 55.90
N ALA A 30 -10.77 13.58 54.87
CA ALA A 30 -10.36 13.89 53.52
C ALA A 30 -10.79 15.34 53.26
N ALA A 31 -9.81 16.24 53.10
CA ALA A 31 -10.10 17.65 52.88
C ALA A 31 -11.05 17.73 51.69
N GLY A 32 -12.24 18.30 51.90
CA GLY A 32 -13.23 18.46 50.85
C GLY A 32 -12.62 19.23 49.67
N VAL A 33 -13.15 19.00 48.47
CA VAL A 33 -12.72 19.71 47.26
C VAL A 33 -12.80 21.22 47.51
N ARG A 34 -11.68 21.93 47.36
CA ARG A 34 -11.63 23.39 47.54
C ARG A 34 -12.27 24.06 46.33
N ASP A 35 -13.25 24.92 46.55
CA ASP A 35 -13.73 25.84 45.52
C ASP A 35 -12.88 27.11 45.50
N ALA A 36 -12.13 27.34 44.42
CA ALA A 36 -11.28 28.52 44.23
C ALA A 36 -11.92 29.56 43.30
N THR A 37 -13.20 29.43 42.98
CA THR A 37 -13.90 30.30 42.01
C THR A 37 -13.80 31.78 42.40
N ALA A 38 -14.07 32.12 43.67
CA ALA A 38 -14.02 33.50 44.13
C ALA A 38 -12.60 34.10 44.04
N ASP A 39 -11.56 33.31 44.32
CA ASP A 39 -10.17 33.74 44.22
C ASP A 39 -9.79 34.02 42.76
N VAL A 40 -10.16 33.13 41.83
CA VAL A 40 -9.90 33.29 40.40
C VAL A 40 -10.65 34.48 39.81
N LEU A 41 -11.93 34.67 40.17
CA LEU A 41 -12.72 35.81 39.68
C LEU A 41 -12.23 37.15 40.27
N ALA A 42 -11.58 37.12 41.42
CA ALA A 42 -10.90 38.27 42.01
C ALA A 42 -9.44 38.41 41.56
N ASP A 43 -9.00 37.58 40.60
CA ASP A 43 -7.67 37.58 40.01
C ASP A 43 -6.51 37.40 41.02
N ARG A 44 -6.74 36.53 42.02
CA ARG A 44 -5.77 36.24 43.08
C ARG A 44 -5.04 34.94 42.80
N ASP A 45 -3.75 34.89 43.17
CA ASP A 45 -2.99 33.63 43.19
C ASP A 45 -3.68 32.56 44.05
N VAL A 46 -3.73 31.33 43.52
CA VAL A 46 -4.34 30.17 44.17
C VAL A 46 -3.26 29.13 44.50
N THR A 47 -3.04 28.90 45.79
CA THR A 47 -2.22 27.77 46.27
C THR A 47 -3.08 26.54 46.48
N LEU A 48 -2.90 25.50 45.66
CA LEU A 48 -3.51 24.19 45.79
C LEU A 48 -2.90 23.47 47.01
N THR A 49 -3.78 22.92 47.84
CA THR A 49 -3.45 22.06 49.00
C THR A 49 -4.22 20.73 48.94
N GLY A 50 -4.71 20.37 47.75
CA GLY A 50 -5.65 19.28 47.50
C GLY A 50 -6.43 19.48 46.20
N ASP A 51 -7.49 18.69 46.02
CA ASP A 51 -8.37 18.81 44.86
C ASP A 51 -9.08 20.17 44.86
N THR A 52 -8.95 20.91 43.76
CA THR A 52 -9.43 22.29 43.61
C THR A 52 -10.33 22.42 42.39
N VAL A 53 -11.43 23.15 42.52
CA VAL A 53 -12.40 23.41 41.45
C VAL A 53 -12.49 24.91 41.18
N VAL A 54 -12.64 25.26 39.90
CA VAL A 54 -12.97 26.60 39.43
C VAL A 54 -14.21 26.50 38.54
N THR A 55 -15.27 27.20 38.93
CA THR A 55 -16.53 27.27 38.18
C THR A 55 -16.56 28.56 37.37
N VAL A 56 -16.29 28.47 36.07
CA VAL A 56 -16.16 29.61 35.17
C VAL A 56 -17.55 30.08 34.74
N PRO A 57 -17.92 31.35 35.01
CA PRO A 57 -19.19 31.92 34.57
C PRO A 57 -19.25 32.02 33.05
N SER A 58 -20.44 32.13 32.47
CA SER A 58 -20.60 32.34 31.03
C SER A 58 -19.81 33.56 30.55
N GLY A 59 -19.18 33.46 29.38
CA GLY A 59 -18.30 34.49 28.84
C GLY A 59 -16.81 34.15 29.01
N THR A 60 -15.96 35.17 29.05
CA THR A 60 -14.51 35.02 29.15
C THR A 60 -14.02 35.62 30.47
N THR A 61 -13.28 34.83 31.25
CA THR A 61 -12.56 35.26 32.44
C THR A 61 -11.07 35.19 32.13
N THR A 62 -10.41 36.35 32.07
CA THR A 62 -8.94 36.42 32.03
C THR A 62 -8.41 36.35 33.45
N TYR A 63 -7.39 35.53 33.66
CA TYR A 63 -6.76 35.29 34.95
C TYR A 63 -5.26 35.54 34.84
N ASP A 64 -4.81 36.62 35.49
CA ASP A 64 -3.42 37.05 35.64
C ASP A 64 -2.80 36.53 36.96
N GLY A 65 -3.57 35.95 37.86
CA GLY A 65 -3.06 35.14 38.96
C GLY A 65 -2.39 33.83 38.49
N VAL A 66 -1.77 33.11 39.42
CA VAL A 66 -1.17 31.79 39.14
C VAL A 66 -1.72 30.67 40.02
N PHE A 67 -1.75 29.45 39.50
CA PHE A 67 -1.94 28.24 40.30
C PHE A 67 -0.58 27.68 40.74
N ARG A 68 -0.44 27.36 42.03
CA ARG A 68 0.78 26.76 42.60
C ARG A 68 0.47 25.73 43.67
N GLY A 69 1.46 24.95 44.10
CA GLY A 69 1.32 24.04 45.24
C GLY A 69 1.12 22.57 44.85
N GLU A 70 0.27 21.85 45.57
CA GLU A 70 0.07 20.41 45.41
C GLU A 70 -1.44 20.07 45.35
N GLY A 71 -1.88 19.35 44.32
CA GLY A 71 -3.29 19.01 44.17
C GLY A 71 -3.73 18.71 42.73
N THR A 72 -5.05 18.86 42.49
CA THR A 72 -5.64 18.80 41.14
C THR A 72 -6.45 20.06 40.87
N LEU A 73 -6.62 20.40 39.59
CA LEU A 73 -7.45 21.52 39.14
C LEU A 73 -8.57 21.00 38.22
N THR A 74 -9.81 21.22 38.60
CA THR A 74 -10.98 20.97 37.74
C THR A 74 -11.60 22.30 37.32
N VAL A 75 -11.62 22.56 36.03
CA VAL A 75 -12.23 23.75 35.42
C VAL A 75 -13.56 23.34 34.82
N ARG A 76 -14.65 23.94 35.32
CA ARG A 76 -16.04 23.61 34.96
C ARG A 76 -16.88 24.86 34.70
N GLY A 77 -18.15 24.68 34.33
CA GLY A 77 -19.08 25.76 34.03
C GLY A 77 -19.28 25.95 32.52
N GLY A 78 -19.75 27.13 32.12
CA GLY A 78 -20.12 27.43 30.73
C GLY A 78 -19.21 28.44 30.02
N GLY A 79 -18.16 28.91 30.69
CA GLY A 79 -17.28 29.97 30.18
C GLY A 79 -15.91 29.53 29.70
N THR A 80 -15.07 30.53 29.43
CA THR A 80 -13.67 30.39 29.06
C THR A 80 -12.77 31.00 30.14
N LEU A 81 -11.90 30.20 30.74
CA LEU A 81 -10.83 30.67 31.62
C LEU A 81 -9.54 30.83 30.80
N VAL A 82 -9.03 32.05 30.69
CA VAL A 82 -7.79 32.38 29.96
C VAL A 82 -6.67 32.63 30.95
N LEU A 83 -5.61 31.84 30.86
CA LEU A 83 -4.41 32.00 31.70
C LEU A 83 -3.41 32.89 30.97
N THR A 84 -2.98 33.98 31.59
CA THR A 84 -1.97 34.89 30.99
C THR A 84 -0.57 34.62 31.53
N ARG A 85 -0.45 34.02 32.71
CA ARG A 85 0.82 33.67 33.36
C ARG A 85 0.99 32.16 33.50
N ASP A 86 2.25 31.72 33.48
CA ASP A 86 2.59 30.32 33.70
C ASP A 86 2.26 29.90 35.14
N SER A 87 1.67 28.71 35.29
CA SER A 87 1.31 28.11 36.57
C SER A 87 2.06 26.78 36.75
N ASP A 88 2.48 26.49 37.98
CA ASP A 88 3.28 25.31 38.31
C ASP A 88 2.83 24.74 39.67
N PHE A 89 2.22 23.56 39.61
CA PHE A 89 1.85 22.75 40.76
C PHE A 89 2.15 21.29 40.45
N THR A 90 2.11 20.41 41.45
CA THR A 90 2.30 18.96 41.25
C THR A 90 1.18 18.14 41.88
N LEU A 91 1.09 16.86 41.49
CA LEU A 91 0.22 15.91 42.18
C LEU A 91 0.83 15.51 43.53
N PRO A 92 0.02 15.10 44.52
CA PRO A 92 0.54 14.45 45.71
C PRO A 92 1.40 13.25 45.37
N ARG A 93 2.52 13.05 46.10
CA ARG A 93 3.44 11.92 45.87
C ARG A 93 2.74 10.56 45.81
N SER A 94 1.67 10.38 46.59
CA SER A 94 0.85 9.16 46.59
C SER A 94 0.08 8.90 45.28
N ARG A 95 -0.12 9.93 44.46
CA ARG A 95 -0.78 9.86 43.13
C ARG A 95 0.22 9.89 41.97
N GLN A 96 1.50 10.12 42.25
CA GLN A 96 2.58 10.07 41.26
C GLN A 96 3.04 8.62 41.07
N ARG A 97 2.64 8.03 39.94
CA ARG A 97 3.00 6.67 39.49
C ARG A 97 3.63 6.64 38.09
N GLN A 98 3.65 7.77 37.39
CA GLN A 98 4.20 7.90 36.04
C GLN A 98 5.66 7.51 36.01
N THR A 99 5.97 6.56 35.13
CA THR A 99 7.34 6.10 34.90
C THR A 99 7.87 6.68 33.60
N VAL A 100 8.92 7.49 33.69
CA VAL A 100 9.61 8.08 32.53
C VAL A 100 10.95 7.38 32.34
N ARG A 101 11.20 6.89 31.13
CA ARG A 101 12.46 6.23 30.77
C ARG A 101 13.03 6.82 29.50
N THR A 102 14.34 6.91 29.42
CA THR A 102 15.05 7.40 28.22
C THR A 102 16.08 6.36 27.75
N PRO A 103 15.64 5.24 27.16
CA PRO A 103 16.53 4.29 26.50
C PRO A 103 17.22 4.89 25.26
N GLY A 104 18.21 4.19 24.70
CA GLY A 104 18.75 4.47 23.35
C GLY A 104 20.21 4.92 23.26
N GLY A 105 20.92 5.04 24.39
CA GLY A 105 22.36 5.38 24.39
C GLY A 105 22.62 6.70 23.67
N ASN A 106 23.42 6.67 22.59
CA ASN A 106 23.76 7.84 21.77
C ASN A 106 22.57 8.45 21.00
N HIS A 107 21.46 7.73 20.90
CA HIS A 107 20.22 8.20 20.29
C HIS A 107 19.07 8.02 21.29
N PRO A 108 19.06 8.82 22.37
CA PRO A 108 18.08 8.66 23.43
C PRO A 108 16.67 9.00 22.93
N TYR A 109 15.68 8.23 23.37
CA TYR A 109 14.28 8.59 23.19
C TYR A 109 13.50 8.30 24.47
N THR A 110 12.62 9.21 24.85
CA THR A 110 11.81 9.14 26.05
C THR A 110 10.52 8.36 25.81
N THR A 111 10.17 7.48 26.75
CA THR A 111 8.88 6.81 26.84
C THR A 111 8.24 7.07 28.20
N VAL A 112 6.90 7.09 28.19
CA VAL A 112 6.07 7.24 29.38
C VAL A 112 5.23 5.98 29.56
N ALA A 113 5.28 5.39 30.75
CA ALA A 113 4.46 4.26 31.17
C ALA A 113 3.72 4.61 32.48
N ASP A 114 2.63 3.89 32.76
CA ASP A 114 1.80 4.05 33.96
C ASP A 114 1.44 5.52 34.27
N PRO A 115 0.91 6.28 33.29
CA PRO A 115 0.75 7.72 33.41
C PRO A 115 -0.03 8.10 34.68
N ASP A 116 0.40 9.20 35.30
CA ASP A 116 -0.26 9.82 36.44
C ASP A 116 -1.75 10.07 36.13
N PRO A 117 -2.65 10.03 37.12
CA PRO A 117 -4.02 10.45 36.90
C PRO A 117 -4.03 11.93 36.43
N PRO A 118 -5.06 12.37 35.70
CA PRO A 118 -5.15 13.76 35.29
C PRO A 118 -5.03 14.71 36.49
N ALA A 119 -4.04 15.60 36.44
CA ALA A 119 -3.87 16.69 37.39
C ALA A 119 -4.80 17.86 37.05
N ILE A 120 -5.21 17.95 35.77
CA ILE A 120 -6.10 18.98 35.24
C ILE A 120 -7.28 18.28 34.58
N THR A 121 -8.50 18.74 34.88
CA THR A 121 -9.73 18.30 34.22
C THR A 121 -10.46 19.51 33.65
N VAL A 122 -10.77 19.48 32.36
CA VAL A 122 -11.63 20.45 31.69
C VAL A 122 -12.98 19.78 31.44
N GLU A 123 -13.99 20.17 32.20
CA GLU A 123 -15.34 19.58 32.08
C GLU A 123 -16.05 20.01 30.80
N ARG A 124 -17.05 19.20 30.42
CA ARG A 124 -17.86 19.47 29.23
C ARG A 124 -18.57 20.82 29.35
N GLY A 125 -18.54 21.59 28.27
CA GLY A 125 -19.16 22.93 28.20
C GLY A 125 -18.23 24.07 28.61
N THR A 126 -17.05 23.77 29.18
CA THR A 126 -16.06 24.76 29.60
C THR A 126 -14.88 24.82 28.64
N THR A 127 -14.26 25.99 28.53
CA THR A 127 -12.97 26.17 27.86
C THR A 127 -11.89 26.56 28.86
N LEU A 128 -10.78 25.83 28.87
CA LEU A 128 -9.53 26.26 29.49
C LEU A 128 -8.58 26.70 28.38
N GLN A 129 -8.10 27.93 28.45
CA GLN A 129 -7.17 28.48 27.47
C GLN A 129 -5.82 28.76 28.09
N TYR A 130 -4.78 28.21 27.48
CA TYR A 130 -3.39 28.50 27.80
C TYR A 130 -2.88 29.64 26.92
N GLY A 131 -2.53 30.76 27.55
CA GLY A 131 -1.96 31.92 26.90
C GLY A 131 -2.94 32.80 26.13
N THR A 132 -2.44 33.95 25.70
CA THR A 132 -3.16 34.99 24.95
C THR A 132 -2.59 35.22 23.54
N GLY A 133 -1.76 34.29 23.05
CA GLY A 133 -0.97 34.44 21.82
C GLY A 133 0.49 34.87 22.06
N GLY A 134 0.97 34.75 23.30
CA GLY A 134 2.36 35.00 23.70
C GLY A 134 3.10 33.74 24.16
N GLY A 135 4.21 33.92 24.89
CA GLY A 135 5.03 32.82 25.40
C GLY A 135 4.61 32.26 26.76
N THR A 136 3.62 32.86 27.43
CA THR A 136 3.18 32.55 28.81
C THR A 136 1.73 32.08 28.86
N GLY A 137 1.31 31.56 30.00
CA GLY A 137 -0.05 31.06 30.24
C GLY A 137 -0.15 29.53 30.23
N LEU A 138 0.98 28.82 30.32
CA LEU A 138 1.04 27.37 30.38
C LEU A 138 0.90 26.88 31.83
N ILE A 139 0.04 25.90 32.07
CA ILE A 139 0.14 25.08 33.29
C ILE A 139 1.10 23.92 33.02
N GLY A 140 2.20 23.83 33.76
CA GLY A 140 3.12 22.73 33.60
C GLY A 140 4.14 22.58 34.73
N HIS A 141 4.42 21.32 35.05
CA HIS A 141 5.47 20.92 35.97
C HIS A 141 6.41 19.96 35.24
N PHE A 142 7.70 20.29 35.15
CA PHE A 142 8.64 19.61 34.26
C PHE A 142 9.81 19.00 35.05
N PRO A 143 9.56 17.97 35.87
CA PRO A 143 10.57 17.41 36.78
C PRO A 143 11.57 16.48 36.06
N TYR A 144 11.33 16.17 34.79
CA TYR A 144 12.10 15.17 34.04
C TYR A 144 13.23 15.80 33.23
N ALA A 145 14.42 15.20 33.30
CA ALA A 145 15.55 15.53 32.44
C ALA A 145 15.42 14.83 31.07
N THR A 146 14.41 15.19 30.29
CA THR A 146 14.16 14.60 28.95
C THR A 146 15.03 15.28 27.88
N PRO A 147 15.78 14.53 27.05
CA PRO A 147 16.58 15.12 25.97
C PRO A 147 15.71 15.77 24.89
N GLY A 148 16.07 16.97 24.44
CA GLY A 148 15.47 17.63 23.27
C GLY A 148 14.05 18.20 23.45
N PHE A 149 13.36 17.90 24.55
CA PHE A 149 12.05 18.48 24.87
C PHE A 149 11.81 18.48 26.39
N ARG A 150 10.81 19.24 26.86
CA ARG A 150 10.41 19.26 28.28
C ARG A 150 9.12 18.49 28.46
N LEU A 151 9.20 17.28 29.04
CA LEU A 151 8.00 16.49 29.35
C LEU A 151 7.28 17.04 30.58
N ASN A 152 5.98 17.32 30.44
CA ASN A 152 5.13 17.78 31.53
C ASN A 152 4.62 16.57 32.34
N GLN A 153 4.72 16.64 33.67
CA GLN A 153 4.13 15.65 34.59
C GLN A 153 2.61 15.79 34.66
N LEU A 154 2.08 16.99 34.44
CA LEU A 154 0.66 17.29 34.61
C LEU A 154 -0.15 16.76 33.43
N ASN A 155 -0.59 15.51 33.55
CA ASN A 155 -1.54 14.89 32.63
C ASN A 155 -2.90 15.60 32.70
N ILE A 156 -3.61 15.65 31.57
CA ILE A 156 -4.84 16.42 31.43
C ILE A 156 -5.99 15.57 30.89
N ARG A 157 -7.18 15.78 31.44
CA ARG A 157 -8.44 15.24 30.92
C ARG A 157 -9.25 16.36 30.30
N VAL A 158 -9.56 16.24 29.01
CA VAL A 158 -10.29 17.24 28.24
C VAL A 158 -11.62 16.64 27.78
N ASP A 159 -12.70 16.98 28.47
CA ASP A 159 -14.08 16.67 28.05
C ASP A 159 -14.82 17.89 27.50
N GLY A 160 -14.36 19.10 27.82
CA GLY A 160 -14.72 20.37 27.17
C GLY A 160 -13.72 20.77 26.08
N THR A 161 -13.18 21.99 26.17
CA THR A 161 -12.20 22.52 25.20
C THR A 161 -10.93 22.96 25.92
N LEU A 162 -9.78 22.47 25.46
CA LEU A 162 -8.47 23.02 25.79
C LEU A 162 -7.97 23.84 24.59
N ARG A 163 -7.81 25.15 24.77
CA ARG A 163 -7.31 26.07 23.73
C ARG A 163 -5.86 26.46 24.01
N LEU A 164 -4.97 26.25 23.05
CA LEU A 164 -3.53 26.37 23.19
C LEU A 164 -3.02 27.59 22.41
N SER A 165 -3.07 28.77 23.02
CA SER A 165 -2.71 30.06 22.40
C SER A 165 -1.31 30.51 22.81
N LEU A 166 -0.30 29.71 22.45
CA LEU A 166 1.11 29.89 22.84
C LEU A 166 2.02 29.97 21.60
N THR A 167 3.09 30.77 21.67
CA THR A 167 4.06 31.00 20.57
C THR A 167 5.41 30.27 20.75
N ARG A 168 5.50 29.36 21.72
CA ARG A 168 6.69 28.54 21.98
C ARG A 168 6.42 27.06 21.75
N THR A 169 7.46 26.24 21.80
CA THR A 169 7.29 24.77 21.90
C THR A 169 6.86 24.40 23.33
N PHE A 170 5.90 23.50 23.47
CA PHE A 170 5.41 23.05 24.77
C PHE A 170 4.84 21.62 24.73
N ASN A 171 4.80 20.98 25.88
CA ASN A 171 4.15 19.69 26.11
C ASN A 171 3.11 19.85 27.24
N ILE A 172 1.97 19.16 27.09
CA ILE A 172 0.85 19.22 28.04
C ILE A 172 0.59 17.87 28.73
N GLY A 173 1.60 17.01 28.76
CA GLY A 173 1.51 15.68 29.37
C GLY A 173 0.66 14.70 28.53
N THR A 174 0.16 13.67 29.20
CA THR A 174 -0.77 12.69 28.64
C THR A 174 -2.19 13.25 28.64
N ILE A 175 -2.83 13.23 27.48
CA ILE A 175 -4.17 13.73 27.23
C ILE A 175 -5.16 12.56 27.26
N SER A 176 -6.23 12.74 28.01
CA SER A 176 -7.39 11.84 28.07
C SER A 176 -8.69 12.65 27.90
N GLY A 177 -9.84 11.96 27.89
CA GLY A 177 -11.15 12.59 27.63
C GLY A 177 -11.54 12.57 26.15
N SER A 178 -12.63 13.25 25.83
CA SER A 178 -13.33 13.13 24.54
C SER A 178 -13.66 14.47 23.86
N GLY A 179 -13.19 15.59 24.43
CA GLY A 179 -13.49 16.94 23.98
C GLY A 179 -12.64 17.43 22.80
N LEU A 180 -12.26 18.71 22.84
CA LEU A 180 -11.47 19.38 21.82
C LEU A 180 -10.14 19.88 22.41
N VAL A 181 -9.02 19.53 21.78
CA VAL A 181 -7.74 20.21 21.99
C VAL A 181 -7.47 21.02 20.73
N THR A 182 -7.48 22.34 20.84
CA THR A 182 -7.36 23.25 19.68
C THR A 182 -6.20 24.22 19.86
N GLN A 183 -5.40 24.37 18.81
CA GLN A 183 -4.42 25.44 18.68
C GLN A 183 -4.97 26.44 17.66
N PRO A 184 -5.01 27.75 17.95
CA PRO A 184 -5.34 28.75 16.94
C PRO A 184 -4.34 28.77 15.77
N ARG A 185 -4.77 29.30 14.63
CA ARG A 185 -3.89 29.52 13.48
C ARG A 185 -2.86 30.62 13.74
N SER A 186 -1.77 30.55 12.98
CA SER A 186 -0.68 31.55 13.01
C SER A 186 -0.05 31.74 14.40
N MET A 187 -0.17 30.71 15.24
CA MET A 187 0.50 30.59 16.53
C MET A 187 1.87 29.95 16.28
N TRP A 188 2.95 30.72 16.30
CA TRP A 188 4.31 30.21 16.08
C TRP A 188 4.84 29.22 17.14
N GLY A 189 3.95 28.64 17.96
CA GLY A 189 4.25 27.59 18.90
C GLY A 189 3.98 26.19 18.33
N THR A 190 4.66 25.21 18.92
CA THR A 190 4.57 23.80 18.52
C THR A 190 4.14 22.94 19.70
N LEU A 191 3.04 22.21 19.55
CA LEU A 191 2.62 21.20 20.52
C LEU A 191 3.44 19.92 20.32
N ASP A 192 4.18 19.50 21.35
CA ASP A 192 4.88 18.21 21.38
C ASP A 192 3.96 17.11 21.94
N LEU A 193 3.46 16.24 21.06
CA LEU A 193 2.65 15.09 21.43
C LEU A 193 3.54 13.86 21.69
N ALA A 194 4.08 13.77 22.90
CA ALA A 194 4.96 12.68 23.32
C ALA A 194 4.19 11.52 23.98
N GLY A 195 4.51 10.28 23.60
CA GLY A 195 3.97 9.07 24.21
C GLY A 195 2.57 8.66 23.70
N THR A 196 1.94 7.76 24.44
CA THR A 196 0.59 7.25 24.11
C THR A 196 -0.46 8.17 24.71
N GLN A 197 -1.39 8.65 23.89
CA GLN A 197 -2.47 9.54 24.28
C GLN A 197 -3.81 8.77 24.29
N PRO A 198 -4.39 8.45 25.46
CA PRO A 198 -5.70 7.79 25.54
C PRO A 198 -6.88 8.61 24.99
N PHE A 199 -6.67 9.90 24.72
CA PHE A 199 -7.64 10.85 24.19
C PHE A 199 -8.46 10.29 23.02
N SER A 200 -9.77 10.50 23.08
CA SER A 200 -10.73 10.06 22.06
C SER A 200 -11.47 11.20 21.35
N GLY A 201 -11.08 12.45 21.62
CA GLY A 201 -11.67 13.64 21.02
C GLY A 201 -11.03 14.03 19.68
N VAL A 202 -11.09 15.33 19.37
CA VAL A 202 -10.46 15.95 18.19
C VAL A 202 -9.26 16.77 18.61
N ILE A 203 -8.18 16.63 17.84
CA ILE A 203 -7.03 17.53 17.91
C ILE A 203 -7.11 18.45 16.70
N ASP A 204 -7.26 19.74 16.96
CA ASP A 204 -7.27 20.80 15.96
C ASP A 204 -5.92 21.53 16.00
N ASN A 205 -5.11 21.29 14.98
CA ASN A 205 -3.78 21.85 14.80
C ASN A 205 -3.86 23.10 13.93
N GLY A 206 -3.97 24.27 14.53
CA GLY A 206 -3.97 25.54 13.81
C GLY A 206 -2.62 25.94 13.22
N THR A 207 -1.50 25.49 13.79
CA THR A 207 -0.18 25.96 13.34
C THR A 207 0.90 24.89 13.28
N GLY A 208 1.25 24.26 14.41
CA GLY A 208 2.37 23.34 14.47
C GLY A 208 2.18 22.27 15.55
N THR A 209 2.24 21.01 15.15
CA THR A 209 2.21 19.88 16.09
C THR A 209 3.29 18.87 15.71
N ALA A 210 4.16 18.53 16.66
CA ALA A 210 5.11 17.43 16.54
C ALA A 210 4.47 16.15 17.07
N ALA A 211 3.92 15.36 16.17
CA ALA A 211 3.35 14.04 16.42
C ALA A 211 4.45 12.96 16.34
N GLY A 212 5.34 13.01 17.32
CA GLY A 212 6.56 12.22 17.36
C GLY A 212 7.78 13.03 16.95
N ARG A 213 8.93 12.64 17.50
CA ARG A 213 10.25 13.20 17.29
C ARG A 213 11.31 12.09 17.37
N PRO A 214 12.57 12.35 17.00
CA PRO A 214 13.66 11.41 17.30
C PRO A 214 13.73 11.07 18.80
N GLU A 215 13.40 12.05 19.64
CA GLU A 215 13.45 11.94 21.10
C GLU A 215 12.19 11.35 21.72
N PHE A 216 11.09 11.14 20.98
CA PHE A 216 9.89 10.48 21.53
C PHE A 216 8.96 9.93 20.45
N PRO A 217 8.35 8.74 20.66
CA PRO A 217 7.28 8.27 19.79
C PRO A 217 5.95 8.95 20.13
N VAL A 218 4.96 8.83 19.24
CA VAL A 218 3.56 9.16 19.52
C VAL A 218 2.67 7.95 19.25
N ALA A 219 1.59 7.81 20.02
CA ALA A 219 0.48 6.92 19.68
C ALA A 219 -0.86 7.59 20.01
N LEU A 220 -1.77 7.60 19.03
CA LEU A 220 -3.13 8.13 19.15
C LEU A 220 -4.15 6.99 18.93
N PRO A 221 -4.25 5.98 19.82
CA PRO A 221 -5.04 4.78 19.57
C PRO A 221 -6.55 5.04 19.46
N ARG A 222 -7.05 6.13 20.05
CA ARG A 222 -8.49 6.41 20.15
C ARG A 222 -8.90 7.78 19.62
N ALA A 223 -7.93 8.65 19.26
CA ALA A 223 -8.25 9.98 18.76
C ALA A 223 -9.18 9.84 17.55
N ARG A 224 -10.26 10.62 17.53
CA ARG A 224 -11.35 10.42 16.57
C ARG A 224 -11.01 11.03 15.21
N ALA A 225 -10.42 12.22 15.20
CA ALA A 225 -9.99 12.91 13.99
C ALA A 225 -8.90 13.93 14.33
N ILE A 226 -8.13 14.30 13.32
CA ILE A 226 -7.23 15.46 13.34
C ILE A 226 -7.82 16.52 12.41
N LEU A 227 -8.05 17.72 12.91
CA LEU A 227 -8.30 18.89 12.07
C LEU A 227 -6.94 19.58 11.87
N ASN A 228 -6.29 19.31 10.74
CA ASN A 228 -5.01 19.88 10.39
C ASN A 228 -5.19 21.17 9.61
N GLN A 229 -4.88 22.27 10.25
CA GLN A 229 -4.89 23.62 9.69
C GLN A 229 -3.47 24.23 9.66
N GLY A 230 -2.45 23.48 10.05
CA GLY A 230 -1.06 23.92 10.02
C GLY A 230 -0.15 22.78 9.56
N SER A 231 1.03 22.70 10.15
CA SER A 231 1.98 21.62 9.89
C SER A 231 1.85 20.54 10.95
N TRP A 232 1.45 19.35 10.50
CA TRP A 232 1.48 18.13 11.30
C TRP A 232 2.79 17.40 11.00
N ILE A 233 3.71 17.39 11.95
CA ILE A 233 5.09 16.92 11.76
C ILE A 233 5.23 15.58 12.45
N ILE A 234 5.60 14.55 11.70
CA ILE A 234 5.83 13.20 12.20
C ILE A 234 7.31 12.89 12.04
N ASP A 235 7.98 12.54 13.12
CA ASP A 235 9.31 11.92 13.10
C ASP A 235 9.31 10.75 14.09
N THR A 236 10.31 9.89 14.00
CA THR A 236 10.38 8.61 14.71
C THR A 236 11.69 8.51 15.46
N PRO A 237 11.74 7.89 16.65
CA PRO A 237 13.00 7.33 17.15
C PRO A 237 13.54 6.25 16.19
N LEU A 238 14.82 5.88 16.33
CA LEU A 238 15.43 4.79 15.55
C LEU A 238 14.69 3.45 15.72
N TYR A 239 14.57 2.68 14.63
CA TYR A 239 13.96 1.34 14.63
C TYR A 239 12.54 1.32 15.22
N ARG A 240 11.73 2.34 14.94
CA ARG A 240 10.35 2.46 15.42
C ARG A 240 9.37 2.62 14.28
N THR A 241 8.19 2.03 14.49
CA THR A 241 7.04 2.28 13.62
C THR A 241 6.05 3.17 14.37
N ILE A 242 5.65 4.28 13.75
CA ILE A 242 4.52 5.09 14.21
C ILE A 242 3.34 4.79 13.27
N THR A 243 2.17 4.51 13.84
CA THR A 243 0.94 4.28 13.08
C THR A 243 -0.14 5.26 13.50
N LEU A 244 -0.59 6.10 12.57
CA LEU A 244 -1.71 7.02 12.76
C LEU A 244 -2.89 6.54 11.92
N ARG A 245 -4.03 6.33 12.58
CA ARG A 245 -5.25 5.75 11.99
C ARG A 245 -6.35 6.77 11.75
N GLN A 246 -6.12 7.98 12.22
CA GLN A 246 -7.10 9.06 12.20
C GLN A 246 -7.35 9.53 10.77
N ASN A 247 -8.59 9.95 10.50
CA ASN A 247 -8.83 10.85 9.38
C ASN A 247 -8.27 12.23 9.74
N PHE A 248 -7.57 12.82 8.78
CA PHE A 248 -7.11 14.19 8.81
C PHE A 248 -8.08 15.02 7.99
N TYR A 249 -8.44 16.19 8.49
CA TYR A 249 -9.29 17.15 7.82
C TYR A 249 -8.59 18.50 7.70
N GLU A 250 -8.81 19.22 6.62
CA GLU A 250 -8.32 20.59 6.41
C GLU A 250 -9.48 21.51 6.04
N ARG A 251 -9.37 22.80 6.39
CA ARG A 251 -10.28 23.87 5.93
C ARG A 251 -9.60 25.09 5.34
N ALA A 252 -8.28 25.08 5.31
CA ALA A 252 -7.49 26.26 5.03
C ALA A 252 -6.27 25.89 4.19
N TYR A 253 -5.99 26.75 3.22
CA TYR A 253 -4.86 26.61 2.32
C TYR A 253 -3.53 26.54 3.07
N GLY A 254 -2.63 25.68 2.58
CA GLY A 254 -1.24 25.62 3.03
C GLY A 254 -0.97 24.69 4.21
N SER A 255 -1.94 23.85 4.59
CA SER A 255 -1.74 22.87 5.67
C SER A 255 -1.13 21.58 5.12
N ASP A 256 -0.27 20.94 5.91
CA ASP A 256 0.51 19.81 5.44
C ASP A 256 0.83 18.78 6.51
N VAL A 257 1.09 17.55 6.02
CA VAL A 257 1.64 16.46 6.82
C VAL A 257 3.09 16.25 6.39
N ASN A 258 4.02 16.62 7.27
CA ASN A 258 5.46 16.45 7.07
C ASN A 258 5.90 15.15 7.74
N VAL A 259 6.53 14.26 6.97
CA VAL A 259 6.93 12.94 7.47
C VAL A 259 8.42 12.75 7.34
N HIS A 260 9.06 12.61 8.49
CA HIS A 260 10.45 12.19 8.67
C HIS A 260 10.47 10.77 9.25
N THR A 261 11.57 10.05 9.01
CA THR A 261 11.86 8.83 9.78
C THR A 261 13.35 8.72 10.03
N ARG A 262 13.72 8.07 11.12
CA ARG A 262 15.12 7.70 11.40
C ARG A 262 15.46 6.34 10.78
N PRO A 263 16.74 5.99 10.65
CA PRO A 263 17.13 4.70 10.11
C PRO A 263 16.40 3.52 10.78
N GLY A 264 15.93 2.58 9.95
CA GLY A 264 15.16 1.41 10.38
C GLY A 264 13.74 1.70 10.87
N SER A 265 13.27 2.94 10.76
CA SER A 265 11.94 3.37 11.18
C SER A 265 10.97 3.52 10.02
N LYS A 266 9.68 3.57 10.34
CA LYS A 266 8.59 3.69 9.35
C LYS A 266 7.40 4.45 9.93
N VAL A 267 6.70 5.19 9.08
CA VAL A 267 5.40 5.79 9.42
C VAL A 267 4.30 5.12 8.60
N VAL A 268 3.21 4.73 9.25
CA VAL A 268 2.05 4.08 8.63
C VAL A 268 0.82 4.97 8.83
N LEU A 269 0.20 5.39 7.73
CA LEU A 269 -0.98 6.27 7.70
C LEU A 269 -2.16 5.51 7.09
N THR A 270 -3.18 5.18 7.87
CA THR A 270 -4.28 4.31 7.42
C THR A 270 -5.63 5.02 7.26
N GLY A 271 -5.76 6.22 7.82
CA GLY A 271 -6.93 7.08 7.61
C GLY A 271 -6.90 7.80 6.26
N GLN A 272 -7.75 8.81 6.11
CA GLN A 272 -7.80 9.66 4.93
C GLN A 272 -7.50 11.12 5.30
N TYR A 273 -6.70 11.82 4.49
CA TYR A 273 -6.52 13.27 4.53
C TYR A 273 -7.47 13.95 3.55
N SER A 274 -8.51 14.56 4.08
CA SER A 274 -9.68 15.09 3.35
C SER A 274 -9.88 16.58 3.62
N TYR A 275 -10.67 17.24 2.77
CA TYR A 275 -11.28 18.53 3.11
C TYR A 275 -12.42 18.35 4.13
N SER A 276 -12.75 19.40 4.89
CA SER A 276 -13.94 19.49 5.73
C SER A 276 -14.71 20.78 5.47
N ASP A 277 -16.00 20.66 5.18
CA ASP A 277 -16.92 21.79 4.98
C ASP A 277 -18.03 21.87 6.04
N ARG A 278 -18.08 20.89 6.96
CA ARG A 278 -19.13 20.81 7.99
C ARG A 278 -18.63 20.22 9.31
N GLY A 279 -19.48 20.34 10.32
CA GLY A 279 -19.32 19.73 11.64
C GLY A 279 -18.41 20.49 12.60
N GLY A 280 -17.85 21.64 12.20
CA GLY A 280 -17.05 22.50 13.09
C GLY A 280 -15.81 21.79 13.65
N ASP A 281 -15.17 22.37 14.66
CA ASP A 281 -13.88 21.87 15.15
C ASP A 281 -14.05 20.61 16.01
N THR A 282 -15.24 20.43 16.57
CA THR A 282 -15.58 19.30 17.43
C THR A 282 -16.18 18.12 16.68
N ALA A 283 -16.35 18.16 15.35
CA ALA A 283 -16.83 17.04 14.51
C ALA A 283 -16.51 17.22 13.00
N PRO A 284 -15.24 17.46 12.61
CA PRO A 284 -14.90 17.72 11.22
C PRO A 284 -15.31 16.56 10.31
N SER A 285 -16.03 16.90 9.24
CA SER A 285 -16.47 15.95 8.22
C SER A 285 -16.63 16.64 6.87
N LEU A 286 -16.83 15.83 5.82
CA LEU A 286 -17.00 16.28 4.44
C LEU A 286 -18.41 15.95 3.93
N SER A 287 -19.10 16.91 3.33
CA SER A 287 -20.45 16.75 2.78
C SER A 287 -20.50 15.88 1.53
N ASP A 288 -19.61 16.17 0.59
CA ASP A 288 -19.50 15.52 -0.71
C ASP A 288 -18.04 15.06 -0.92
N PRO A 289 -17.78 13.74 -0.97
CA PRO A 289 -16.45 13.20 -1.28
C PRO A 289 -15.84 13.74 -2.59
N GLY A 290 -16.67 14.18 -3.55
CA GLY A 290 -16.25 14.79 -4.80
C GLY A 290 -15.45 16.09 -4.61
N LEU A 291 -15.64 16.80 -3.50
CA LEU A 291 -14.86 17.98 -3.15
C LEU A 291 -13.38 17.68 -2.89
N ASN A 292 -12.99 16.42 -2.67
CA ASN A 292 -11.58 16.06 -2.63
C ASN A 292 -10.91 16.12 -4.02
N TRP A 293 -11.69 16.08 -5.11
CA TRP A 293 -11.23 15.86 -6.48
C TRP A 293 -11.42 17.04 -7.42
N ARG A 294 -12.06 18.13 -6.96
CA ARG A 294 -12.23 19.38 -7.70
C ARG A 294 -11.79 20.57 -6.86
N PRO A 295 -11.10 21.57 -7.42
CA PRO A 295 -10.76 22.77 -6.68
C PRO A 295 -12.02 23.51 -6.22
N ILE A 296 -11.93 24.20 -5.08
CA ILE A 296 -12.95 25.11 -4.57
C ILE A 296 -12.39 26.52 -4.46
N ALA A 297 -13.26 27.50 -4.18
CA ALA A 297 -12.87 28.90 -3.99
C ALA A 297 -11.71 29.02 -2.98
N HIS A 298 -10.74 29.88 -3.29
CA HIS A 298 -9.52 30.11 -2.51
C HIS A 298 -8.67 28.85 -2.24
N GLN A 299 -8.91 27.76 -2.97
CA GLN A 299 -8.19 26.50 -2.82
C GLN A 299 -8.19 25.98 -1.37
N LEU A 300 -9.29 26.20 -0.63
CA LEU A 300 -9.39 25.80 0.78
C LEU A 300 -9.30 24.28 1.00
N ASN A 301 -9.37 23.49 -0.07
CA ASN A 301 -9.20 22.05 -0.06
C ASN A 301 -7.83 21.59 -0.58
N LYS A 302 -6.88 22.51 -0.84
CA LYS A 302 -5.52 22.19 -1.29
C LYS A 302 -4.65 21.78 -0.10
N ARG A 303 -4.50 20.47 0.04
CA ARG A 303 -3.76 19.80 1.12
C ARG A 303 -2.50 19.11 0.60
N GLY A 304 -1.51 18.89 1.45
CA GLY A 304 -0.32 18.18 0.98
C GLY A 304 0.45 17.38 2.00
N THR A 305 1.41 16.64 1.47
CA THR A 305 2.37 15.89 2.27
C THR A 305 3.76 16.02 1.70
N ASN A 306 4.72 16.23 2.60
CA ASN A 306 6.15 16.19 2.27
C ASN A 306 6.75 14.97 2.99
N ILE A 307 7.40 14.10 2.23
CA ILE A 307 8.12 12.94 2.73
C ILE A 307 9.60 13.28 2.66
N GLU A 308 10.23 13.39 3.81
CA GLU A 308 11.53 14.05 3.99
C GLU A 308 12.61 13.01 4.31
N GLY A 309 13.07 12.29 3.27
CA GLY A 309 14.03 11.19 3.41
C GLY A 309 13.49 10.03 4.24
N ALA A 310 12.17 9.78 4.14
CA ALA A 310 11.43 8.92 5.05
C ALA A 310 10.84 7.66 4.42
N ASP A 311 10.68 6.59 5.20
CA ASP A 311 9.90 5.38 4.82
C ASP A 311 8.46 5.52 5.30
N VAL A 312 7.55 5.71 4.36
CA VAL A 312 6.13 5.95 4.60
C VAL A 312 5.30 4.88 3.91
N ARG A 313 4.29 4.41 4.63
CA ARG A 313 3.27 3.52 4.09
C ARG A 313 1.90 4.17 4.21
N TRP A 314 1.18 4.22 3.10
CA TRP A 314 -0.24 4.55 3.09
C TRP A 314 -1.07 3.26 3.03
N GLY A 315 -1.99 3.13 3.97
CA GLY A 315 -2.66 1.87 4.27
C GLY A 315 -1.77 0.90 5.06
N ASP A 316 -2.35 -0.22 5.45
CA ASP A 316 -1.70 -1.32 6.18
C ASP A 316 -2.22 -2.68 5.70
N GLY A 317 -2.82 -2.71 4.51
CA GLY A 317 -3.45 -3.89 3.92
C GLY A 317 -4.82 -4.24 4.50
N THR A 318 -5.48 -3.30 5.19
CA THR A 318 -6.82 -3.50 5.77
C THR A 318 -7.86 -2.47 5.31
N THR A 319 -7.50 -1.65 4.33
CA THR A 319 -8.34 -0.57 3.80
C THR A 319 -8.13 -0.43 2.29
N HIS A 320 -9.15 0.09 1.60
CA HIS A 320 -9.12 0.50 0.19
C HIS A 320 -9.54 1.98 0.06
N ARG A 321 -9.32 2.76 1.12
CA ARG A 321 -9.47 4.22 1.09
C ARG A 321 -8.10 4.85 0.96
N ILE A 322 -7.82 5.47 -0.18
CA ILE A 322 -6.55 6.18 -0.39
C ILE A 322 -6.35 7.27 0.66
N PHE A 323 -5.13 7.38 1.18
CA PHE A 323 -4.78 8.37 2.20
C PHE A 323 -5.00 9.79 1.65
N MET A 324 -4.51 10.09 0.45
CA MET A 324 -4.74 11.38 -0.22
C MET A 324 -5.61 11.21 -1.48
N PRO A 325 -6.95 11.25 -1.36
CA PRO A 325 -7.80 11.40 -2.54
C PRO A 325 -7.48 12.74 -3.20
N GLY A 326 -7.63 12.89 -4.52
CA GLY A 326 -7.54 14.20 -5.17
C GLY A 326 -6.72 14.24 -6.44
N THR A 327 -6.52 15.46 -6.94
CA THR A 327 -5.86 15.76 -8.22
C THR A 327 -4.67 16.68 -8.02
N LYS A 328 -3.91 16.95 -9.08
CA LYS A 328 -2.84 17.97 -9.05
C LYS A 328 -3.33 19.35 -8.56
N ASP A 329 -4.63 19.64 -8.68
CA ASP A 329 -5.22 20.94 -8.31
C ASP A 329 -5.74 20.95 -6.87
N THR A 330 -5.92 19.80 -6.22
CA THR A 330 -6.43 19.69 -4.84
C THR A 330 -5.45 19.05 -3.86
N VAL A 331 -4.37 18.42 -4.34
CA VAL A 331 -3.33 17.88 -3.46
C VAL A 331 -1.92 18.12 -4.02
N TYR A 332 -0.91 18.02 -3.15
CA TYR A 332 0.51 17.87 -3.53
C TYR A 332 1.17 16.75 -2.74
N ILE A 333 2.09 16.01 -3.37
CA ILE A 333 2.80 14.88 -2.77
C ILE A 333 4.27 14.99 -3.14
N ASN A 334 5.10 15.33 -2.16
CA ASN A 334 6.53 15.55 -2.40
C ASN A 334 7.37 14.45 -1.76
N LEU A 335 8.30 13.91 -2.54
CA LEU A 335 9.38 13.04 -2.07
C LEU A 335 10.68 13.85 -2.09
N HIS A 336 11.33 13.97 -0.95
CA HIS A 336 12.60 14.66 -0.83
C HIS A 336 13.71 13.70 -0.40
N GLU A 337 14.94 14.11 -0.73
CA GLU A 337 16.14 13.57 -0.13
C GLU A 337 16.53 14.45 1.04
N ALA A 338 16.58 13.88 2.24
CA ALA A 338 16.91 14.60 3.46
C ALA A 338 17.96 13.80 4.24
N SER A 339 18.99 14.50 4.74
CA SER A 339 20.09 13.88 5.48
C SER A 339 20.75 12.70 4.75
N GLY A 340 20.91 12.82 3.42
CA GLY A 340 21.51 11.77 2.56
C GLY A 340 20.63 10.53 2.36
N ARG A 341 19.35 10.59 2.74
CA ARG A 341 18.39 9.50 2.56
C ARG A 341 17.26 9.95 1.66
N ARG A 342 16.93 9.09 0.72
CA ARG A 342 15.81 9.28 -0.19
C ARG A 342 14.53 8.74 0.42
N SER A 343 13.41 9.27 -0.02
CA SER A 343 12.11 8.84 0.47
C SER A 343 11.70 7.50 -0.13
N LYS A 344 10.81 6.80 0.58
CA LYS A 344 10.13 5.60 0.10
C LYS A 344 8.65 5.73 0.44
N LEU A 345 7.80 5.59 -0.57
CA LEU A 345 6.35 5.59 -0.41
C LEU A 345 5.77 4.23 -0.81
N THR A 346 5.16 3.54 0.13
CA THR A 346 4.49 2.25 -0.08
C THR A 346 2.97 2.41 -0.06
N PHE A 347 2.28 1.95 -1.11
CA PHE A 347 0.83 1.82 -1.18
C PHE A 347 0.45 0.40 -0.76
N ASP A 348 -0.30 0.25 0.34
CA ASP A 348 -0.63 -1.03 0.95
C ASP A 348 -2.14 -1.10 1.28
N TYR A 349 -2.93 -1.48 0.28
CA TYR A 349 -4.40 -1.51 0.34
C TYR A 349 -4.94 -2.93 0.10
N ASP A 350 -6.19 -3.18 0.52
CA ASP A 350 -6.90 -4.46 0.34
C ASP A 350 -7.88 -4.48 -0.84
N GLY A 351 -7.86 -3.44 -1.67
CA GLY A 351 -8.75 -3.26 -2.79
C GLY A 351 -8.35 -2.08 -3.69
N PRO A 352 -9.14 -1.79 -4.73
CA PRO A 352 -8.80 -0.77 -5.72
C PRO A 352 -8.77 0.65 -5.14
N VAL A 353 -7.71 1.38 -5.46
CA VAL A 353 -7.55 2.81 -5.15
C VAL A 353 -7.04 3.60 -6.35
N THR A 354 -7.31 4.91 -6.37
CA THR A 354 -6.83 5.81 -7.42
C THR A 354 -5.99 6.93 -6.83
N LEU A 355 -4.76 7.07 -7.31
CA LEU A 355 -3.91 8.23 -7.13
C LEU A 355 -4.12 9.18 -8.32
N GLY A 356 -4.87 10.26 -8.12
CA GLY A 356 -5.17 11.24 -9.18
C GLY A 356 -4.20 12.42 -9.27
N ALA A 357 -3.19 12.46 -8.42
CA ALA A 357 -2.19 13.51 -8.38
C ALA A 357 -0.79 12.97 -8.73
N PRO A 358 0.08 13.80 -9.32
CA PRO A 358 1.47 13.44 -9.50
C PRO A 358 2.20 13.40 -8.15
N ILE A 359 3.11 12.45 -8.02
CA ILE A 359 4.19 12.50 -7.03
C ILE A 359 5.35 13.28 -7.66
N GLY A 360 5.87 14.27 -6.93
CA GLY A 360 6.96 15.13 -7.34
C GLY A 360 7.94 15.42 -6.21
N GLY A 361 8.75 16.47 -6.34
CA GLY A 361 9.81 16.82 -5.37
C GLY A 361 10.00 18.31 -5.13
N GLY A 362 9.07 19.14 -5.61
CA GLY A 362 9.15 20.58 -5.40
C GLY A 362 8.75 21.01 -3.99
N ARG A 363 8.89 22.30 -3.70
CA ARG A 363 8.70 22.86 -2.37
C ARG A 363 7.23 23.25 -2.16
N TYR A 364 6.65 22.82 -1.04
CA TYR A 364 5.25 23.10 -0.70
C TYR A 364 4.29 22.66 -1.83
N HIS A 365 3.51 23.58 -2.39
CA HIS A 365 2.47 23.32 -3.39
C HIS A 365 2.98 23.19 -4.82
N ASP A 366 4.26 23.51 -5.10
CA ASP A 366 4.85 23.41 -6.45
C ASP A 366 5.45 22.02 -6.70
N THR A 367 4.64 20.97 -6.55
CA THR A 367 5.11 19.59 -6.56
C THR A 367 5.93 19.20 -7.80
N LEU A 368 5.69 19.87 -8.94
CA LEU A 368 6.30 19.53 -10.22
C LEU A 368 7.58 20.33 -10.55
N ALA A 369 8.07 21.19 -9.65
CA ALA A 369 9.29 21.96 -9.88
C ALA A 369 10.52 21.07 -10.15
N THR A 370 10.60 19.93 -9.45
CA THR A 370 11.71 18.98 -9.53
C THR A 370 11.17 17.55 -9.42
N PRO A 371 11.90 16.55 -9.94
CA PRO A 371 11.52 15.16 -9.74
C PRO A 371 11.55 14.80 -8.25
N GLY A 372 10.54 14.05 -7.80
CA GLY A 372 10.48 13.47 -6.47
C GLY A 372 11.63 12.52 -6.19
N ALA A 373 12.34 12.78 -5.10
CA ALA A 373 13.50 12.04 -4.65
C ALA A 373 13.12 10.81 -3.80
N GLY A 374 12.59 9.78 -4.43
CA GLY A 374 12.28 8.53 -3.72
C GLY A 374 11.76 7.38 -4.56
N ASP A 375 11.70 6.20 -3.93
CA ASP A 375 11.15 4.97 -4.49
C ASP A 375 9.66 4.82 -4.17
N VAL A 376 8.92 4.20 -5.08
CA VAL A 376 7.49 3.89 -4.90
C VAL A 376 7.28 2.38 -4.95
N VAL A 377 6.51 1.85 -3.99
CA VAL A 377 6.19 0.43 -3.88
C VAL A 377 4.69 0.22 -3.84
N ILE A 378 4.17 -0.69 -4.68
CA ILE A 378 2.82 -1.23 -4.57
C ILE A 378 2.94 -2.58 -3.87
N ALA A 379 2.50 -2.65 -2.61
CA ALA A 379 2.71 -3.80 -1.74
C ALA A 379 1.92 -5.03 -2.19
N GLY A 380 2.47 -6.23 -1.98
CA GLY A 380 1.92 -7.53 -2.40
C GLY A 380 0.70 -8.00 -1.62
N THR A 381 -0.03 -7.07 -0.99
CA THR A 381 -1.26 -7.37 -0.25
C THR A 381 -2.33 -7.86 -1.22
N PRO A 382 -3.03 -8.97 -0.91
CA PRO A 382 -4.11 -9.49 -1.75
C PRO A 382 -5.16 -8.42 -2.04
N GLY A 383 -5.46 -8.20 -3.31
CA GLY A 383 -6.45 -7.21 -3.74
C GLY A 383 -5.89 -5.79 -3.93
N ASN A 384 -4.63 -5.52 -3.58
CA ASN A 384 -4.01 -4.21 -3.77
C ASN A 384 -3.93 -3.85 -5.26
N ASP A 385 -4.77 -2.92 -5.68
CA ASP A 385 -4.91 -2.49 -7.08
C ASP A 385 -4.84 -0.96 -7.13
N VAL A 386 -3.65 -0.43 -7.45
CA VAL A 386 -3.39 1.01 -7.42
C VAL A 386 -3.41 1.57 -8.83
N THR A 387 -4.26 2.57 -9.07
CA THR A 387 -4.31 3.28 -10.34
C THR A 387 -3.61 4.64 -10.24
N PHE A 388 -2.57 4.84 -11.05
CA PHE A 388 -1.98 6.15 -11.30
C PHE A 388 -2.75 6.84 -12.43
N ALA A 389 -3.63 7.76 -12.03
CA ALA A 389 -4.46 8.57 -12.91
C ALA A 389 -3.84 9.96 -13.18
N ALA A 390 -2.52 10.04 -13.14
CA ALA A 390 -1.71 11.21 -13.46
C ALA A 390 -0.30 10.79 -13.91
N LYS A 391 0.37 11.65 -14.68
CA LYS A 391 1.79 11.51 -14.99
C LYS A 391 2.62 11.64 -13.72
N GLN A 392 3.32 10.58 -13.33
CA GLN A 392 4.21 10.60 -12.17
C GLN A 392 5.55 11.26 -12.52
N TYR A 393 6.16 11.93 -11.54
CA TYR A 393 7.38 12.71 -11.71
C TYR A 393 8.36 12.52 -10.54
N TYR A 394 8.75 11.28 -10.29
CA TYR A 394 9.82 10.94 -9.34
C TYR A 394 10.99 10.25 -10.05
N ASP A 395 12.20 10.38 -9.51
CA ASP A 395 13.42 9.83 -10.10
C ASP A 395 13.91 8.52 -9.46
N GLY A 396 13.13 7.91 -8.56
CA GLY A 396 13.37 6.56 -8.05
C GLY A 396 12.62 5.45 -8.78
N SER A 397 12.75 4.24 -8.25
CA SER A 397 12.21 3.02 -8.85
C SER A 397 10.73 2.84 -8.54
N THR A 398 10.05 2.06 -9.38
CA THR A 398 8.67 1.61 -9.12
C THR A 398 8.67 0.10 -8.96
N THR A 399 8.28 -0.38 -7.79
CA THR A 399 8.15 -1.81 -7.51
C THR A 399 6.68 -2.19 -7.41
N VAL A 400 6.28 -3.21 -8.17
CA VAL A 400 4.97 -3.87 -8.06
C VAL A 400 5.23 -5.25 -7.49
N GLU A 401 4.93 -5.44 -6.22
CA GLU A 401 5.17 -6.72 -5.55
C GLU A 401 4.20 -7.81 -6.03
N LYS A 402 4.58 -9.06 -5.83
CA LYS A 402 3.77 -10.23 -6.20
C LYS A 402 2.37 -10.16 -5.60
N GLY A 403 1.35 -10.34 -6.43
CA GLY A 403 -0.06 -10.29 -6.05
C GLY A 403 -0.70 -8.90 -6.13
N ALA A 404 0.10 -7.85 -6.34
CA ALA A 404 -0.39 -6.49 -6.53
C ALA A 404 -0.61 -6.14 -8.01
N VAL A 405 -1.42 -5.11 -8.25
CA VAL A 405 -1.67 -4.53 -9.57
C VAL A 405 -1.34 -3.04 -9.54
N LEU A 406 -0.51 -2.60 -10.50
CA LEU A 406 -0.34 -1.19 -10.82
C LEU A 406 -1.02 -0.88 -12.16
N ARG A 407 -1.87 0.14 -12.20
CA ARG A 407 -2.55 0.60 -13.42
C ARG A 407 -2.08 1.99 -13.80
N LEU A 408 -1.76 2.19 -15.08
CA LEU A 408 -1.51 3.50 -15.67
C LEU A 408 -2.75 3.96 -16.43
N GLY A 409 -3.33 5.05 -15.96
CA GLY A 409 -4.56 5.66 -16.48
C GLY A 409 -5.84 5.00 -15.94
N LEU A 410 -6.98 5.69 -16.10
CA LEU A 410 -8.31 5.17 -15.73
C LEU A 410 -8.98 4.35 -16.84
N GLY A 411 -8.70 4.66 -18.11
CA GLY A 411 -9.41 4.11 -19.27
C GLY A 411 -10.41 5.10 -19.90
N ALA A 412 -11.28 4.59 -20.78
CA ALA A 412 -12.14 5.41 -21.66
C ALA A 412 -13.25 6.18 -20.92
N ASP A 413 -13.77 5.67 -19.80
CA ASP A 413 -15.00 6.20 -19.16
C ASP A 413 -14.73 7.31 -18.10
N GLY A 414 -13.66 8.10 -18.28
CA GLY A 414 -13.26 9.16 -17.33
C GLY A 414 -11.81 9.61 -17.49
N SER A 415 -11.35 9.73 -18.74
CA SER A 415 -9.95 9.67 -19.14
C SER A 415 -9.02 10.63 -18.39
N ARG A 416 -8.31 10.08 -17.41
CA ARG A 416 -7.02 10.60 -16.94
C ARG A 416 -5.98 9.54 -17.23
N ASP A 417 -4.99 9.92 -18.01
CA ASP A 417 -3.90 9.04 -18.40
C ASP A 417 -2.76 9.11 -17.37
N GLY A 418 -2.09 7.98 -17.17
CA GLY A 418 -0.98 7.83 -16.25
C GLY A 418 0.34 7.59 -16.98
N SER A 419 1.46 7.88 -16.33
CA SER A 419 2.77 7.48 -16.82
C SER A 419 3.78 7.36 -15.68
N LEU A 420 4.86 6.64 -15.92
CA LEU A 420 6.04 6.58 -15.06
C LEU A 420 7.19 7.32 -15.73
N LEU A 421 8.08 7.92 -14.93
CA LEU A 421 9.34 8.44 -15.43
C LEU A 421 10.36 7.29 -15.43
N THR A 422 10.68 6.73 -16.60
CA THR A 422 11.67 5.62 -16.74
C THR A 422 12.92 6.07 -17.52
N GLY A 423 13.97 5.23 -17.56
CA GLY A 423 15.11 5.43 -18.47
C GLY A 423 16.50 5.20 -17.88
N THR A 424 16.63 5.15 -16.56
CA THR A 424 17.90 4.92 -15.84
C THR A 424 17.77 3.75 -14.88
N ASP A 425 18.87 3.20 -14.36
CA ASP A 425 18.82 2.10 -13.36
C ASP A 425 18.07 2.47 -12.08
N ARG A 426 18.14 3.76 -11.73
CA ARG A 426 17.40 4.35 -10.61
C ARG A 426 15.90 4.41 -10.90
N ARG A 427 15.52 4.66 -12.16
CA ARG A 427 14.14 4.80 -12.66
C ARG A 427 13.62 3.53 -13.34
N ARG A 428 14.06 2.36 -12.86
CA ARG A 428 13.60 1.06 -13.37
C ARG A 428 12.22 0.70 -12.81
N VAL A 429 11.55 -0.22 -13.51
CA VAL A 429 10.33 -0.86 -13.01
C VAL A 429 10.68 -2.29 -12.63
N VAL A 430 10.40 -2.65 -11.37
CA VAL A 430 10.49 -4.03 -10.86
C VAL A 430 9.06 -4.55 -10.74
N ASP A 431 8.61 -5.35 -11.70
CA ASP A 431 7.26 -5.89 -11.74
C ASP A 431 7.28 -7.39 -11.43
N ASP A 432 6.90 -7.75 -10.21
CA ASP A 432 6.62 -9.13 -9.78
C ASP A 432 5.11 -9.41 -9.65
N GLY A 433 4.27 -8.40 -9.91
CA GLY A 433 2.83 -8.45 -9.86
C GLY A 433 2.22 -8.34 -11.25
N THR A 434 1.45 -7.27 -11.49
CA THR A 434 0.90 -6.97 -12.80
C THR A 434 0.93 -5.47 -13.08
N LEU A 435 1.62 -5.06 -14.14
CA LEU A 435 1.54 -3.73 -14.71
C LEU A 435 0.48 -3.67 -15.83
N VAL A 436 -0.56 -2.86 -15.64
CA VAL A 436 -1.61 -2.63 -16.64
C VAL A 436 -1.52 -1.21 -17.20
N VAL A 437 -1.33 -1.08 -18.51
CA VAL A 437 -1.41 0.20 -19.20
C VAL A 437 -2.74 0.34 -19.90
N ARG A 438 -3.56 1.29 -19.43
CA ARG A 438 -4.93 1.52 -19.90
C ARG A 438 -5.19 2.94 -20.38
N ASN A 439 -4.13 3.69 -20.69
CA ASN A 439 -4.26 5.05 -21.21
C ASN A 439 -5.18 5.10 -22.44
N ALA A 440 -6.09 6.07 -22.42
CA ALA A 440 -7.08 6.27 -23.45
C ALA A 440 -6.49 7.04 -24.64
N SER A 441 -5.72 8.09 -24.38
CA SER A 441 -5.31 9.05 -25.43
C SER A 441 -3.82 9.35 -25.47
N THR A 442 -3.15 9.32 -24.31
CA THR A 442 -1.75 9.72 -24.16
C THR A 442 -0.85 8.50 -24.29
N PRO A 443 0.01 8.42 -25.34
CA PRO A 443 0.99 7.36 -25.46
C PRO A 443 1.99 7.38 -24.30
N VAL A 444 2.51 6.22 -23.93
CA VAL A 444 3.57 6.11 -22.92
C VAL A 444 4.75 5.34 -23.46
N SER A 445 5.94 5.70 -23.00
CA SER A 445 7.16 4.94 -23.23
C SER A 445 7.66 4.41 -21.90
N LEU A 446 7.93 3.11 -21.84
CA LEU A 446 8.47 2.43 -20.67
C LEU A 446 9.77 1.72 -21.05
N SER A 447 10.73 1.74 -20.15
CA SER A 447 12.05 1.13 -20.32
C SER A 447 12.52 0.52 -19.00
N ARG A 448 13.53 -0.37 -19.07
CA ARG A 448 14.11 -1.03 -17.89
C ARG A 448 13.04 -1.68 -16.99
N ILE A 449 12.13 -2.44 -17.62
CA ILE A 449 11.12 -3.24 -16.92
C ILE A 449 11.69 -4.64 -16.71
N GLY A 450 11.84 -5.07 -15.47
CA GLY A 450 12.24 -6.43 -15.09
C GLY A 450 11.27 -7.05 -14.10
N GLY A 451 11.55 -8.29 -13.68
CA GLY A 451 10.75 -9.03 -12.69
C GLY A 451 9.96 -10.20 -13.28
N SER A 452 9.22 -10.89 -12.42
CA SER A 452 8.46 -12.11 -12.76
C SER A 452 6.98 -11.86 -13.13
N GLY A 453 6.54 -10.61 -12.99
CA GLY A 453 5.16 -10.15 -13.20
C GLY A 453 4.76 -10.03 -14.67
N SER A 454 3.50 -9.66 -14.87
CA SER A 454 2.86 -9.61 -16.20
C SER A 454 2.57 -8.19 -16.67
N LEU A 455 2.72 -7.97 -17.98
CA LEU A 455 2.37 -6.71 -18.64
C LEU A 455 1.04 -6.85 -19.40
N VAL A 456 0.12 -5.92 -19.17
CA VAL A 456 -1.17 -5.85 -19.87
C VAL A 456 -1.36 -4.51 -20.57
N GLN A 457 -1.42 -4.51 -21.89
CA GLN A 457 -1.86 -3.38 -22.71
C GLN A 457 -3.38 -3.48 -22.94
N SER A 458 -4.14 -2.59 -22.30
CA SER A 458 -5.61 -2.55 -22.39
C SER A 458 -6.18 -1.17 -22.75
N GLY A 459 -5.31 -0.18 -22.97
CA GLY A 459 -5.66 1.17 -23.40
C GLY A 459 -5.79 1.31 -24.91
N ALA A 460 -6.43 2.38 -25.37
CA ALA A 460 -6.47 2.71 -26.80
C ALA A 460 -5.16 3.38 -27.26
N ALA A 461 -4.49 4.13 -26.38
CA ALA A 461 -3.21 4.76 -26.66
C ALA A 461 -2.08 3.72 -26.77
N THR A 462 -1.07 4.05 -27.57
CA THR A 462 0.11 3.20 -27.76
C THR A 462 0.99 3.18 -26.52
N THR A 463 1.36 1.99 -26.07
CA THR A 463 2.48 1.78 -25.13
C THR A 463 3.71 1.36 -25.91
N THR A 464 4.82 2.07 -25.72
CA THR A 464 6.12 1.73 -26.30
C THR A 464 7.02 1.13 -25.23
N LEU A 465 7.50 -0.10 -25.44
CA LEU A 465 8.63 -0.64 -24.71
C LEU A 465 9.92 -0.26 -25.46
N THR A 466 10.90 0.29 -24.73
CA THR A 466 12.17 0.75 -25.32
C THR A 466 13.38 0.37 -24.49
N GLY A 467 14.52 0.13 -25.16
CA GLY A 467 15.77 -0.31 -24.53
C GLY A 467 15.88 -1.83 -24.43
N GLY A 468 17.11 -2.35 -24.50
CA GLY A 468 17.40 -3.80 -24.37
C GLY A 468 17.25 -4.32 -22.94
N GLU A 469 17.09 -3.42 -21.98
CA GLU A 469 16.92 -3.71 -20.55
C GLU A 469 15.47 -4.06 -20.17
N VAL A 470 14.57 -4.21 -21.16
CA VAL A 470 13.26 -4.82 -20.95
C VAL A 470 13.43 -6.34 -20.83
N THR A 471 13.33 -6.86 -19.62
CA THR A 471 13.72 -8.24 -19.25
C THR A 471 12.70 -8.99 -18.40
N TYR A 472 11.49 -8.44 -18.18
CA TYR A 472 10.44 -9.15 -17.43
C TYR A 472 10.09 -10.49 -18.08
N THR A 473 9.69 -11.46 -17.25
CA THR A 473 9.52 -12.87 -17.67
C THR A 473 8.08 -13.36 -17.69
N GLY A 474 7.15 -12.65 -17.05
CA GLY A 474 5.74 -13.04 -17.05
C GLY A 474 5.05 -12.84 -18.40
N ASP A 475 3.73 -12.98 -18.37
CA ASP A 475 2.91 -12.93 -19.58
C ASP A 475 2.81 -11.50 -20.12
N THR A 476 2.78 -11.38 -21.45
CA THR A 476 2.42 -10.15 -22.16
C THR A 476 1.04 -10.31 -22.77
N THR A 477 0.07 -9.52 -22.32
CA THR A 477 -1.30 -9.54 -22.85
C THR A 477 -1.63 -8.20 -23.50
N ILE A 478 -2.14 -8.24 -24.72
CA ILE A 478 -2.62 -7.07 -25.45
C ILE A 478 -4.10 -7.32 -25.75
N SER A 479 -4.98 -6.56 -25.09
CA SER A 479 -6.42 -6.67 -25.28
C SER A 479 -7.00 -5.51 -26.10
N LYS A 480 -6.31 -4.36 -26.14
CA LYS A 480 -6.75 -3.17 -26.89
C LYS A 480 -5.54 -2.30 -27.25
N GLY A 481 -5.64 -1.53 -28.34
CA GLY A 481 -4.60 -0.58 -28.75
C GLY A 481 -3.32 -1.27 -29.22
N THR A 482 -2.20 -0.56 -29.12
CA THR A 482 -0.91 -1.00 -29.64
C THR A 482 0.15 -1.11 -28.55
N LEU A 483 0.81 -2.26 -28.45
CA LEU A 483 2.10 -2.40 -27.79
C LEU A 483 3.20 -2.33 -28.86
N ALA A 484 4.12 -1.37 -28.77
CA ALA A 484 5.20 -1.16 -29.73
C ALA A 484 6.56 -1.48 -29.12
N LEU A 485 7.43 -2.15 -29.85
CA LEU A 485 8.81 -2.46 -29.46
C LEU A 485 9.78 -1.54 -30.20
N ARG A 486 10.63 -0.80 -29.48
CA ARG A 486 11.59 0.17 -30.04
C ARG A 486 12.94 0.08 -29.33
N GLY A 487 13.98 0.66 -29.93
CA GLY A 487 15.28 0.85 -29.26
C GLY A 487 15.90 -0.43 -28.67
N GLY A 488 15.71 -1.59 -29.30
CA GLY A 488 16.23 -2.88 -28.82
C GLY A 488 15.32 -3.66 -27.86
N ALA A 489 14.15 -3.13 -27.49
CA ALA A 489 13.19 -3.87 -26.67
C ALA A 489 12.71 -5.15 -27.37
N THR A 490 12.55 -6.22 -26.58
CA THR A 490 12.14 -7.54 -27.04
C THR A 490 11.18 -8.19 -26.05
N LEU A 491 10.41 -9.16 -26.52
CA LEU A 491 9.55 -10.03 -25.69
C LEU A 491 10.11 -11.45 -25.57
N LEU A 492 11.41 -11.62 -25.85
CA LEU A 492 12.07 -12.92 -25.87
C LEU A 492 11.90 -13.73 -24.57
N HIS A 493 11.87 -13.03 -23.44
CA HIS A 493 11.77 -13.64 -22.11
C HIS A 493 10.34 -13.80 -21.62
N SER A 494 9.34 -13.26 -22.32
CA SER A 494 7.94 -13.40 -21.92
C SER A 494 7.51 -14.86 -21.94
N LYS A 495 6.84 -15.31 -20.88
CA LYS A 495 6.30 -16.67 -20.78
C LYS A 495 5.22 -16.96 -21.83
N ALA A 496 4.42 -15.96 -22.17
CA ALA A 496 3.46 -16.01 -23.27
C ALA A 496 3.18 -14.62 -23.82
N ILE A 497 2.83 -14.54 -25.11
CA ILE A 497 2.34 -13.33 -25.78
C ILE A 497 0.92 -13.59 -26.27
N ARG A 498 -0.06 -12.82 -25.79
CA ARG A 498 -1.49 -13.02 -26.11
C ARG A 498 -2.13 -11.75 -26.66
N LEU A 499 -2.66 -11.81 -27.88
CA LEU A 499 -3.43 -10.73 -28.50
C LEU A 499 -4.92 -11.10 -28.43
N THR A 500 -5.59 -10.72 -27.36
CA THR A 500 -6.88 -11.29 -26.95
C THR A 500 -8.10 -10.66 -27.61
N SER A 501 -7.92 -9.67 -28.48
CA SER A 501 -9.00 -9.13 -29.33
C SER A 501 -8.51 -8.84 -30.75
N ALA A 502 -9.43 -8.83 -31.71
CA ALA A 502 -9.12 -8.42 -33.10
C ALA A 502 -8.53 -7.00 -33.20
N SER A 503 -8.79 -6.13 -32.21
CA SER A 503 -8.26 -4.76 -32.16
C SER A 503 -6.87 -4.65 -31.52
N ALA A 504 -6.39 -5.72 -30.88
CA ALA A 504 -5.07 -5.77 -30.26
C ALA A 504 -3.97 -5.75 -31.32
N ARG A 505 -2.96 -4.90 -31.12
CA ARG A 505 -1.83 -4.75 -32.04
C ARG A 505 -0.51 -4.87 -31.30
N LEU A 506 0.39 -5.69 -31.83
CA LEU A 506 1.80 -5.73 -31.45
C LEU A 506 2.62 -5.19 -32.62
N ASP A 507 3.22 -4.02 -32.46
CA ASP A 507 4.16 -3.46 -33.44
C ASP A 507 5.59 -3.85 -33.05
N ALA A 508 6.12 -4.86 -33.73
CA ALA A 508 7.46 -5.41 -33.47
C ALA A 508 8.60 -4.55 -34.03
N GLY A 509 8.29 -3.44 -34.71
CA GLY A 509 9.28 -2.55 -35.31
C GLY A 509 10.12 -3.23 -36.40
N ARG A 510 11.26 -2.61 -36.74
CA ARG A 510 12.17 -3.11 -37.78
C ARG A 510 12.92 -4.39 -37.37
N ALA A 511 13.15 -4.58 -36.07
CA ALA A 511 13.85 -5.76 -35.54
C ALA A 511 13.00 -7.04 -35.68
N GLY A 512 11.68 -6.88 -35.77
CA GLY A 512 10.74 -8.01 -35.77
C GLY A 512 10.57 -8.63 -34.39
N LEU A 513 9.66 -9.61 -34.32
CA LEU A 513 9.34 -10.36 -33.12
C LEU A 513 10.01 -11.74 -33.21
N ARG A 514 10.76 -12.10 -32.16
CA ARG A 514 11.21 -13.48 -31.95
C ARG A 514 10.35 -14.12 -30.87
N VAL A 515 9.64 -15.20 -31.23
CA VAL A 515 8.81 -15.98 -30.30
C VAL A 515 9.63 -17.16 -29.81
N ALA A 516 10.03 -17.17 -28.54
CA ALA A 516 10.75 -18.29 -27.92
C ALA A 516 9.83 -19.22 -27.12
N THR A 517 8.66 -18.74 -26.71
CA THR A 517 7.70 -19.47 -25.87
C THR A 517 6.39 -19.69 -26.64
N SER A 518 5.42 -18.77 -26.53
CA SER A 518 4.15 -18.85 -27.21
C SER A 518 3.63 -17.49 -27.68
N LEU A 519 2.99 -17.49 -28.85
CA LEU A 519 2.24 -16.37 -29.41
C LEU A 519 0.86 -16.86 -29.85
N SER A 520 -0.20 -16.27 -29.31
CA SER A 520 -1.58 -16.70 -29.57
C SER A 520 -2.58 -15.54 -29.59
N GLY A 521 -3.77 -15.81 -30.11
CA GLY A 521 -4.91 -14.90 -30.07
C GLY A 521 -5.46 -14.60 -31.46
N GLU A 522 -6.02 -13.40 -31.62
CA GLU A 522 -6.73 -12.99 -32.83
C GLU A 522 -6.38 -11.58 -33.32
N GLY A 523 -5.47 -10.89 -32.62
CA GLY A 523 -5.01 -9.57 -33.02
C GLY A 523 -3.98 -9.60 -34.16
N THR A 524 -3.36 -8.44 -34.38
CA THR A 524 -2.38 -8.24 -35.45
C THR A 524 -0.98 -8.02 -34.88
N VAL A 525 0.01 -8.76 -35.39
CA VAL A 525 1.43 -8.45 -35.24
C VAL A 525 1.91 -7.72 -36.50
N ARG A 526 2.44 -6.50 -36.34
CA ARG A 526 3.04 -5.71 -37.41
C ARG A 526 4.56 -5.87 -37.35
N GLY A 527 5.17 -6.28 -38.46
CA GLY A 527 6.60 -6.58 -38.55
C GLY A 527 6.88 -8.06 -38.78
N ALA A 528 8.15 -8.38 -39.05
CA ALA A 528 8.57 -9.77 -39.26
C ALA A 528 8.43 -10.58 -37.96
N VAL A 529 8.02 -11.84 -38.07
CA VAL A 529 7.89 -12.79 -36.95
C VAL A 529 8.77 -13.99 -37.23
N THR A 530 9.63 -14.33 -36.28
CA THR A 530 10.36 -15.59 -36.28
C THR A 530 9.93 -16.49 -35.12
N ASN A 531 9.46 -17.69 -35.46
CA ASN A 531 8.95 -18.67 -34.50
C ASN A 531 10.02 -19.73 -34.15
N ASP A 532 10.46 -19.75 -32.90
CA ASP A 532 11.23 -20.83 -32.26
C ASP A 532 10.43 -21.62 -31.23
N GLY A 533 9.25 -21.12 -30.85
CA GLY A 533 8.36 -21.74 -29.87
C GLY A 533 7.05 -22.14 -30.55
N VAL A 534 5.93 -21.73 -29.98
CA VAL A 534 4.60 -22.08 -30.46
C VAL A 534 3.86 -20.84 -30.96
N VAL A 535 3.36 -20.89 -32.20
CA VAL A 535 2.44 -19.88 -32.75
C VAL A 535 1.10 -20.54 -33.01
N ALA A 536 0.00 -19.96 -32.51
CA ALA A 536 -1.34 -20.45 -32.80
C ALA A 536 -1.95 -19.76 -34.03
N GLY A 537 -2.76 -20.50 -34.78
CA GLY A 537 -3.63 -19.93 -35.82
C GLY A 537 -4.64 -18.92 -35.26
N GLY A 538 -5.15 -18.04 -36.13
CA GLY A 538 -6.13 -17.01 -35.82
C GLY A 538 -5.58 -15.59 -35.74
N LEU A 539 -4.26 -15.46 -35.62
CA LEU A 539 -3.53 -14.19 -35.69
C LEU A 539 -3.40 -13.67 -37.11
N ARG A 540 -3.19 -12.36 -37.24
CA ARG A 540 -2.71 -11.72 -38.47
C ARG A 540 -1.28 -11.24 -38.29
N ILE A 541 -0.37 -11.65 -39.18
CA ILE A 541 1.00 -11.17 -39.28
C ILE A 541 1.09 -10.25 -40.49
N ALA A 542 1.17 -8.95 -40.23
CA ALA A 542 1.44 -7.92 -41.22
C ALA A 542 2.96 -7.78 -41.42
N GLY A 543 3.56 -8.79 -42.05
CA GLY A 543 5.00 -8.92 -42.27
C GLY A 543 5.40 -10.34 -42.67
N THR A 544 6.70 -10.59 -42.78
CA THR A 544 7.25 -11.93 -43.04
C THR A 544 7.02 -12.86 -41.85
N PHE A 545 6.62 -14.10 -42.11
CA PHE A 545 6.58 -15.17 -41.10
C PHE A 545 7.64 -16.22 -41.42
N THR A 546 8.50 -16.53 -40.45
CA THR A 546 9.51 -17.58 -40.55
C THR A 546 9.38 -18.53 -39.37
N GLN A 547 9.01 -19.78 -39.63
CA GLN A 547 9.08 -20.85 -38.65
C GLN A 547 10.42 -21.57 -38.77
N ARG A 548 11.16 -21.65 -37.67
CA ARG A 548 12.43 -22.40 -37.61
C ARG A 548 12.17 -23.85 -37.22
N HIS A 549 13.20 -24.71 -37.33
CA HIS A 549 13.09 -26.14 -37.03
C HIS A 549 12.58 -26.48 -35.62
N LYS A 550 12.84 -25.60 -34.63
CA LYS A 550 12.34 -25.75 -33.26
C LYS A 550 10.89 -25.26 -33.10
N GLY A 551 10.42 -24.43 -34.03
CA GLY A 551 9.11 -23.82 -33.96
C GLY A 551 8.00 -24.79 -34.33
N GLU A 552 6.83 -24.49 -33.82
CA GLU A 552 5.58 -25.22 -34.02
C GLU A 552 4.46 -24.25 -34.35
N LEU A 553 3.68 -24.60 -35.38
CA LEU A 553 2.42 -23.92 -35.70
C LEU A 553 1.28 -24.79 -35.18
N VAL A 554 0.42 -24.25 -34.32
CA VAL A 554 -0.79 -24.93 -33.86
C VAL A 554 -1.96 -24.50 -34.73
N LEU A 555 -2.66 -25.47 -35.31
CA LEU A 555 -3.87 -25.27 -36.08
C LEU A 555 -4.97 -24.68 -35.20
N GLY A 556 -5.33 -23.42 -35.49
CA GLY A 556 -6.40 -22.71 -34.79
C GLY A 556 -7.77 -22.90 -35.47
N LYS A 557 -8.83 -22.43 -34.81
CA LYS A 557 -10.18 -22.33 -35.42
C LYS A 557 -10.23 -21.44 -36.67
N ARG A 558 -9.27 -20.52 -36.76
CA ARG A 558 -9.03 -19.63 -37.90
C ARG A 558 -7.59 -19.84 -38.36
N PRO A 559 -7.29 -19.68 -39.66
CA PRO A 559 -5.94 -19.78 -40.17
C PRO A 559 -5.03 -18.71 -39.56
N LEU A 560 -3.72 -18.97 -39.52
CA LEU A 560 -2.74 -17.90 -39.41
C LEU A 560 -2.74 -17.11 -40.73
N ARG A 561 -2.95 -15.79 -40.67
CA ARG A 561 -2.91 -14.93 -41.87
C ARG A 561 -1.58 -14.22 -41.96
N VAL A 562 -0.90 -14.29 -43.09
CA VAL A 562 0.42 -13.67 -43.30
C VAL A 562 0.42 -12.87 -44.60
N SER A 563 0.71 -11.57 -44.52
CA SER A 563 0.74 -10.71 -45.71
C SER A 563 2.13 -10.54 -46.34
N GLY A 564 3.20 -10.96 -45.65
CA GLY A 564 4.57 -10.99 -46.17
C GLY A 564 4.99 -12.40 -46.57
N ALA A 565 6.27 -12.58 -46.88
CA ALA A 565 6.80 -13.90 -47.25
C ALA A 565 6.63 -14.94 -46.12
N VAL A 566 6.44 -16.20 -46.50
CA VAL A 566 6.27 -17.33 -45.58
C VAL A 566 7.41 -18.34 -45.78
N ARG A 567 8.10 -18.68 -44.69
CA ARG A 567 9.12 -19.73 -44.63
C ARG A 567 8.79 -20.74 -43.55
N LEU A 568 8.65 -22.01 -43.92
CA LEU A 568 8.21 -23.07 -43.03
C LEU A 568 9.30 -24.12 -42.81
N ALA A 569 9.44 -24.51 -41.54
CA ALA A 569 10.19 -25.64 -41.04
C ALA A 569 9.49 -26.13 -39.77
N GLY A 570 10.06 -27.11 -39.05
CA GLY A 570 9.54 -27.50 -37.73
C GLY A 570 8.15 -28.13 -37.76
N ALA A 571 7.44 -28.13 -36.64
CA ALA A 571 6.22 -28.92 -36.47
C ALA A 571 4.93 -28.17 -36.89
N LEU A 572 3.93 -28.95 -37.27
CA LEU A 572 2.53 -28.54 -37.36
C LEU A 572 1.73 -29.39 -36.37
N ASP A 573 1.16 -28.76 -35.35
CA ASP A 573 0.27 -29.40 -34.40
C ASP A 573 -1.19 -29.18 -34.80
N PHE A 574 -1.93 -30.27 -34.88
CA PHE A 574 -3.34 -30.31 -35.23
C PHE A 574 -4.19 -30.99 -34.15
N SER A 575 -3.62 -31.25 -32.97
CA SER A 575 -4.29 -31.87 -31.82
C SER A 575 -5.50 -31.07 -31.33
N ALA A 576 -5.45 -29.75 -31.46
CA ALA A 576 -6.53 -28.83 -31.08
C ALA A 576 -7.62 -28.67 -32.16
N ALA A 577 -7.46 -29.25 -33.34
CA ALA A 577 -8.47 -29.16 -34.38
C ALA A 577 -9.66 -30.04 -34.02
N ALA A 578 -10.84 -29.43 -33.87
CA ALA A 578 -12.08 -30.18 -33.72
C ALA A 578 -12.31 -31.06 -34.96
N ALA A 579 -12.98 -32.21 -34.77
CA ALA A 579 -13.37 -33.10 -35.86
C ALA A 579 -14.21 -32.34 -36.90
N GLY A 580 -13.56 -31.84 -37.94
CA GLY A 580 -14.20 -31.10 -39.02
C GLY A 580 -14.51 -32.03 -40.17
N SER A 581 -15.76 -32.00 -40.64
CA SER A 581 -16.19 -32.54 -41.94
C SER A 581 -15.78 -31.64 -43.12
N ALA A 582 -14.95 -30.62 -42.86
CA ALA A 582 -14.55 -29.64 -43.86
C ALA A 582 -13.72 -30.31 -44.95
N ARG A 583 -14.18 -30.23 -46.20
CA ARG A 583 -13.44 -30.76 -47.36
C ARG A 583 -12.04 -30.14 -47.49
N VAL A 584 -11.91 -28.87 -47.10
CA VAL A 584 -10.64 -28.12 -47.10
C VAL A 584 -10.50 -27.33 -45.80
N ILE A 585 -9.33 -27.41 -45.17
CA ILE A 585 -8.95 -26.61 -43.99
C ILE A 585 -7.75 -25.76 -44.37
N THR A 586 -7.89 -24.43 -44.31
CA THR A 586 -6.75 -23.51 -44.45
C THR A 586 -6.00 -23.44 -43.13
N VAL A 587 -4.74 -23.87 -43.13
CA VAL A 587 -3.84 -23.80 -41.97
C VAL A 587 -3.21 -22.42 -41.90
N LEU A 588 -2.72 -21.95 -43.04
CA LEU A 588 -2.08 -20.67 -43.23
C LEU A 588 -2.61 -20.03 -44.51
N ASP A 589 -3.11 -18.80 -44.38
CA ASP A 589 -3.52 -17.92 -45.47
C ASP A 589 -2.36 -16.97 -45.78
N HIS A 590 -1.78 -17.09 -46.98
CA HIS A 590 -0.61 -16.38 -47.43
C HIS A 590 -0.96 -15.30 -48.47
N GLY A 591 -1.53 -14.18 -48.02
CA GLY A 591 -1.81 -13.03 -48.90
C GLY A 591 -0.60 -12.24 -49.44
N GLY A 592 0.61 -12.80 -49.49
CA GLY A 592 1.80 -12.15 -50.06
C GLY A 592 2.06 -12.62 -51.49
N GLY A 593 2.77 -11.84 -52.31
CA GLY A 593 3.00 -12.19 -53.73
C GLY A 593 4.04 -13.29 -53.99
N ALA A 594 4.77 -13.74 -52.96
CA ALA A 594 5.76 -14.80 -53.07
C ALA A 594 5.13 -16.18 -52.83
N ARG A 595 5.82 -17.24 -53.25
CA ARG A 595 5.42 -18.61 -52.90
C ARG A 595 5.80 -18.92 -51.46
N THR A 596 5.02 -19.78 -50.81
CA THR A 596 5.42 -20.39 -49.53
C THR A 596 6.70 -21.22 -49.74
N GLU A 597 7.74 -20.90 -48.98
CA GLU A 597 9.03 -21.59 -49.01
C GLU A 597 9.13 -22.62 -47.87
N GLY A 598 9.71 -23.78 -48.15
CA GLY A 598 9.89 -24.85 -47.17
C GLY A 598 8.62 -25.65 -46.89
N ALA A 599 8.66 -26.50 -45.86
CA ALA A 599 7.57 -27.39 -45.47
C ALA A 599 7.70 -27.74 -43.98
N PHE A 600 6.59 -28.11 -43.33
CA PHE A 600 6.63 -28.69 -42.00
C PHE A 600 7.38 -30.04 -42.03
N THR A 601 8.07 -30.36 -40.94
CA THR A 601 8.86 -31.58 -40.77
C THR A 601 7.99 -32.81 -41.03
N GLY A 602 8.42 -33.67 -41.97
CA GLY A 602 7.70 -34.89 -42.33
C GLY A 602 6.45 -34.70 -43.18
N LEU A 603 6.09 -33.45 -43.54
CA LEU A 603 4.88 -33.10 -44.27
C LEU A 603 5.23 -32.40 -45.58
N GLY A 604 5.94 -33.06 -46.48
CA GLY A 604 6.17 -32.54 -47.84
C GLY A 604 4.88 -32.33 -48.63
N GLU A 605 4.95 -31.68 -49.78
CA GLU A 605 3.78 -31.49 -50.66
C GLU A 605 3.06 -32.81 -50.93
N GLY A 606 1.74 -32.84 -50.73
CA GLY A 606 0.88 -34.00 -50.96
C GLY A 606 0.95 -35.08 -49.88
N ALA A 607 1.74 -34.88 -48.82
CA ALA A 607 1.80 -35.78 -47.67
C ALA A 607 0.42 -35.98 -47.04
N ARG A 608 0.15 -37.20 -46.59
CA ARG A 608 -1.12 -37.58 -45.97
C ARG A 608 -0.99 -37.55 -44.45
N LEU A 609 -1.92 -36.90 -43.78
CA LEU A 609 -2.07 -36.94 -42.32
C LEU A 609 -3.51 -37.27 -41.94
N LYS A 610 -3.70 -37.84 -40.74
CA LYS A 610 -5.04 -38.13 -40.22
C LYS A 610 -5.43 -37.08 -39.19
N LEU A 611 -6.60 -36.49 -39.37
CA LEU A 611 -7.21 -35.55 -38.43
C LEU A 611 -8.61 -36.06 -38.08
N ALA A 612 -8.83 -36.37 -36.79
CA ALA A 612 -10.11 -36.90 -36.30
C ALA A 612 -10.70 -38.03 -37.17
N GLY A 613 -9.85 -38.98 -37.60
CA GLY A 613 -10.24 -40.13 -38.43
C GLY A 613 -10.29 -39.88 -39.94
N THR A 614 -10.30 -38.63 -40.39
CA THR A 614 -10.27 -38.28 -41.83
C THR A 614 -8.84 -38.13 -42.32
N THR A 615 -8.51 -38.71 -43.47
CA THR A 615 -7.19 -38.54 -44.10
C THR A 615 -7.20 -37.28 -44.94
N TYR A 616 -6.30 -36.34 -44.65
CA TYR A 616 -6.09 -35.11 -45.40
C TYR A 616 -4.77 -35.16 -46.15
N ARG A 617 -4.70 -34.51 -47.31
CA ARG A 617 -3.47 -34.19 -48.02
C ARG A 617 -3.10 -32.73 -47.81
N ILE A 618 -1.85 -32.46 -47.45
CA ILE A 618 -1.34 -31.09 -47.34
C ILE A 618 -0.89 -30.56 -48.71
N SER A 619 -1.16 -29.29 -48.99
CA SER A 619 -0.57 -28.55 -50.10
C SER A 619 -0.09 -27.18 -49.62
N TYR A 620 1.09 -26.76 -50.09
CA TYR A 620 1.69 -25.44 -49.85
C TYR A 620 1.44 -24.45 -51.01
N ARG A 621 0.55 -24.84 -51.92
CA ARG A 621 0.12 -24.07 -53.11
C ARG A 621 -1.41 -24.07 -53.21
N GLY A 622 -2.08 -24.19 -52.08
CA GLY A 622 -3.54 -24.17 -52.01
C GLY A 622 -4.10 -22.76 -52.19
N GLY A 623 -5.43 -22.65 -52.14
CA GLY A 623 -6.11 -21.35 -52.18
C GLY A 623 -5.84 -20.56 -53.46
N ASP A 624 -5.28 -19.37 -53.32
CA ASP A 624 -4.86 -18.46 -54.40
C ASP A 624 -3.46 -18.78 -54.99
N GLY A 625 -2.85 -19.89 -54.56
CA GLY A 625 -1.65 -20.48 -55.18
C GLY A 625 -0.43 -20.55 -54.25
N ASN A 626 -0.53 -20.03 -53.03
CA ASN A 626 0.54 -20.06 -52.03
C ASN A 626 0.05 -20.33 -50.60
N ASP A 627 -1.25 -20.55 -50.38
CA ASP A 627 -1.79 -20.97 -49.08
C ASP A 627 -1.33 -22.37 -48.68
N VAL A 628 -1.34 -22.62 -47.36
CA VAL A 628 -1.19 -23.97 -46.82
C VAL A 628 -2.55 -24.54 -46.46
N THR A 629 -2.96 -25.56 -47.19
CA THR A 629 -4.29 -26.19 -47.07
C THR A 629 -4.19 -27.68 -46.81
N LEU A 630 -5.16 -28.21 -46.06
CA LEU A 630 -5.43 -29.64 -45.89
C LEU A 630 -6.71 -29.98 -46.64
N THR A 631 -6.64 -30.86 -47.64
CA THR A 631 -7.81 -31.30 -48.42
C THR A 631 -8.13 -32.76 -48.10
N ALA A 632 -9.38 -33.06 -47.77
CA ALA A 632 -9.81 -34.42 -47.45
C ALA A 632 -9.57 -35.33 -48.66
N ALA A 633 -8.87 -36.43 -48.46
CA ALA A 633 -8.67 -37.44 -49.50
C ALA A 633 -9.96 -38.24 -49.63
N GLU A 634 -10.52 -38.31 -50.85
CA GLU A 634 -11.65 -39.20 -51.13
C GLU A 634 -11.24 -40.65 -50.85
N PRO A 635 -12.14 -41.49 -50.29
CA PRO A 635 -11.86 -42.92 -50.17
C PRO A 635 -11.62 -43.48 -51.56
N SER A 636 -10.46 -44.11 -51.79
CA SER A 636 -10.21 -44.84 -53.03
C SER A 636 -11.38 -45.80 -53.26
N PRO A 637 -12.00 -45.83 -54.46
CA PRO A 637 -12.99 -46.85 -54.75
C PRO A 637 -12.33 -48.22 -54.61
N THR A 638 -12.88 -49.06 -53.75
CA THR A 638 -12.49 -50.47 -53.64
C THR A 638 -12.59 -51.09 -55.04
N PRO A 639 -11.51 -51.70 -55.58
CA PRO A 639 -11.61 -52.35 -56.88
C PRO A 639 -12.64 -53.48 -56.77
N LYS A 640 -13.65 -53.44 -57.65
CA LYS A 640 -14.60 -54.54 -57.83
C LYS A 640 -13.80 -55.80 -58.15
N ALA A 641 -13.99 -56.84 -57.33
CA ALA A 641 -13.40 -58.15 -57.53
C ALA A 641 -13.85 -58.74 -58.88
N GLY A 642 -12.92 -58.80 -59.85
CA GLY A 642 -13.04 -59.63 -61.03
C GLY A 642 -12.74 -61.08 -60.66
N HIS A 643 -13.66 -61.97 -61.01
CA HIS A 643 -13.54 -63.41 -60.83
C HIS A 643 -12.54 -64.02 -61.82
N SER A 644 -11.56 -64.79 -61.32
CA SER A 644 -11.04 -65.99 -61.98
C SER A 644 -10.20 -66.79 -60.98
N GLY A 645 -10.53 -68.08 -60.81
CA GLY A 645 -9.93 -69.00 -59.84
C GLY A 645 -8.59 -69.65 -60.27
N PRO A 646 -8.26 -70.86 -59.80
CA PRO A 646 -7.18 -71.05 -58.83
C PRO A 646 -6.07 -72.04 -59.26
N SER A 647 -4.89 -71.91 -58.65
CA SER A 647 -3.86 -72.98 -58.49
C SER A 647 -2.78 -72.45 -57.52
N GLY A 648 -2.63 -73.00 -56.30
CA GLY A 648 -1.67 -74.07 -55.94
C GLY A 648 -0.27 -73.47 -55.68
N THR A 649 0.47 -73.68 -54.60
CA THR A 649 0.50 -74.67 -53.51
C THR A 649 1.43 -74.14 -52.39
N ALA A 650 1.33 -74.77 -51.21
CA ALA A 650 1.88 -74.42 -49.91
C ALA A 650 3.42 -74.39 -49.74
N ALA A 651 3.87 -73.72 -48.67
CA ALA A 651 4.81 -74.30 -47.70
C ALA A 651 4.70 -73.59 -46.33
N ALA A 652 4.67 -74.37 -45.27
CA ALA A 652 4.45 -74.00 -43.88
C ALA A 652 5.74 -74.10 -43.04
N ALA A 653 5.81 -73.36 -41.92
CA ALA A 653 6.28 -73.81 -40.58
C ALA A 653 6.56 -72.62 -39.62
N GLY A 654 6.04 -72.68 -38.38
CA GLY A 654 6.51 -71.87 -37.22
C GLY A 654 7.79 -72.45 -36.59
N PRO A 655 8.24 -72.12 -35.34
CA PRO A 655 7.64 -71.32 -34.25
C PRO A 655 8.57 -70.23 -33.61
N HIS A 656 8.03 -69.46 -32.65
CA HIS A 656 8.68 -68.46 -31.75
C HIS A 656 9.81 -69.04 -30.85
N PRO A 657 10.79 -68.28 -30.26
CA PRO A 657 10.55 -67.22 -29.24
C PRO A 657 11.56 -66.04 -29.08
N ALA A 658 11.07 -65.03 -28.33
CA ALA A 658 11.70 -64.05 -27.41
C ALA A 658 13.14 -63.51 -27.60
N ASP A 659 13.26 -62.17 -27.64
CA ASP A 659 13.97 -61.34 -26.64
C ASP A 659 13.75 -59.84 -26.95
N THR A 660 12.97 -59.12 -26.15
CA THR A 660 13.36 -58.26 -25.00
C THR A 660 14.29 -57.08 -25.35
N ALA A 661 13.71 -55.87 -25.45
CA ALA A 661 14.22 -54.64 -24.81
C ALA A 661 13.21 -53.48 -24.96
N SER A 662 12.35 -53.40 -23.95
CA SER A 662 11.65 -52.24 -23.37
C SER A 662 11.66 -50.89 -24.10
N SER A 663 10.47 -50.57 -24.61
CA SER A 663 9.83 -49.25 -24.59
C SER A 663 9.60 -48.72 -23.16
N GLY A 664 9.74 -47.41 -22.99
CA GLY A 664 9.24 -46.60 -21.87
C GLY A 664 9.85 -45.21 -22.02
N LEU A 665 9.11 -44.15 -22.34
CA LEU A 665 8.25 -43.34 -21.46
C LEU A 665 7.21 -42.67 -22.37
N GLY A 666 5.91 -42.64 -22.10
CA GLY A 666 5.27 -42.29 -20.84
C GLY A 666 4.48 -41.00 -21.07
N SER A 667 3.27 -41.14 -21.60
CA SER A 667 2.24 -40.10 -21.74
C SER A 667 1.79 -39.57 -20.37
N TRP A 668 1.27 -38.33 -20.32
CA TRP A 668 0.07 -37.91 -19.54
C TRP A 668 -0.31 -36.43 -19.79
N PRO A 669 -1.57 -36.01 -19.51
CA PRO A 669 -2.30 -34.99 -20.29
C PRO A 669 -2.55 -33.64 -19.56
N TYR A 670 -2.89 -32.61 -20.35
CA TYR A 670 -3.46 -31.35 -19.86
C TYR A 670 -4.99 -31.43 -19.81
N VAL A 671 -5.58 -31.02 -18.69
CA VAL A 671 -7.00 -30.64 -18.60
C VAL A 671 -7.11 -29.19 -18.12
N LEU A 672 -7.74 -28.40 -18.99
CA LEU A 672 -8.57 -27.21 -18.81
C LEU A 672 -8.67 -26.57 -17.41
N ALA A 673 -8.43 -25.25 -17.36
CA ALA A 673 -9.07 -24.37 -16.39
C ALA A 673 -9.61 -23.11 -17.11
N LEU A 674 -10.92 -22.92 -17.05
CA LEU A 674 -11.66 -21.71 -17.39
C LEU A 674 -12.59 -21.42 -16.20
N GLY A 675 -12.71 -20.14 -15.82
CA GLY A 675 -13.54 -19.65 -14.69
C GLY A 675 -15.03 -19.96 -14.85
N MET A 676 -15.93 -19.76 -13.89
CA MET A 676 -16.06 -18.67 -12.92
C MET A 676 -17.26 -18.98 -11.96
N LEU A 677 -17.40 -18.17 -10.89
CA LEU A 677 -18.64 -17.70 -10.21
C LEU A 677 -19.07 -18.23 -8.81
N PHE A 678 -19.57 -17.24 -8.06
CA PHE A 678 -19.95 -17.02 -6.65
C PHE A 678 -20.84 -18.04 -5.89
N GLY A 679 -20.74 -18.02 -4.55
CA GLY A 679 -21.92 -17.91 -3.67
C GLY A 679 -22.02 -18.81 -2.42
N LEU A 680 -21.75 -18.23 -1.23
CA LEU A 680 -22.33 -18.48 0.11
C LEU A 680 -22.36 -19.90 0.74
N VAL A 681 -21.73 -20.05 1.93
CA VAL A 681 -22.35 -20.36 3.26
C VAL A 681 -21.28 -20.32 4.36
N VAL A 682 -21.64 -19.76 5.52
CA VAL A 682 -20.90 -19.61 6.80
C VAL A 682 -21.73 -20.37 7.87
N PRO A 683 -21.28 -20.67 9.11
CA PRO A 683 -20.05 -21.29 9.65
C PRO A 683 -20.36 -22.52 10.56
N VAL A 684 -19.35 -23.29 10.99
CA VAL A 684 -19.43 -23.99 12.31
C VAL A 684 -18.08 -23.93 13.04
N VAL A 685 -18.19 -23.46 14.28
CA VAL A 685 -17.20 -23.34 15.35
C VAL A 685 -16.72 -24.70 15.85
N ARG A 686 -15.42 -24.85 16.17
CA ARG A 686 -15.03 -25.60 17.38
C ARG A 686 -13.68 -25.16 17.95
N ARG A 687 -13.79 -24.53 19.13
CA ARG A 687 -12.72 -24.38 20.13
C ARG A 687 -12.16 -25.74 20.55
N ARG A 688 -10.86 -25.79 20.85
CA ARG A 688 -10.32 -26.50 22.01
C ARG A 688 -9.12 -25.73 22.56
N GLY A 689 -9.21 -25.36 23.83
CA GLY A 689 -8.10 -24.91 24.66
C GLY A 689 -7.68 -25.99 25.67
N HIS A 690 -6.73 -25.60 26.53
CA HIS A 690 -5.95 -26.36 27.53
C HIS A 690 -4.72 -27.07 26.95
N GLY A 691 -3.53 -26.98 27.54
CA GLY A 691 -3.07 -26.41 28.82
C GLY A 691 -1.71 -27.03 29.19
N ASP A 692 -0.95 -26.31 30.03
CA ASP A 692 0.27 -26.70 30.78
C ASP A 692 1.61 -26.77 30.02
N ARG A 693 2.62 -25.93 30.35
CA ARG A 693 3.49 -25.82 31.55
C ARG A 693 4.44 -27.02 31.76
N ARG A 694 5.74 -26.83 31.47
CA ARG A 694 6.86 -26.71 32.45
C ARG A 694 8.25 -26.84 31.81
N SER A 695 9.19 -26.11 32.42
CA SER A 695 10.67 -26.29 32.54
C SER A 695 11.42 -27.13 31.49
N GLY A 696 12.53 -26.70 30.91
CA GLY A 696 13.67 -26.01 31.50
C GLY A 696 14.94 -26.72 30.98
N GLY A 697 16.04 -25.99 30.75
CA GLY A 697 17.30 -26.64 30.35
C GLY A 697 18.21 -25.73 29.54
N ARG A 698 19.13 -25.08 30.24
CA ARG A 698 20.32 -24.42 29.70
C ARG A 698 21.23 -25.47 29.08
N HIS A 699 21.86 -25.17 27.94
CA HIS A 699 23.27 -25.51 27.71
C HIS A 699 23.89 -24.46 26.79
N ALA A 700 25.08 -24.01 27.19
CA ALA A 700 25.91 -23.07 26.49
C ALA A 700 27.01 -23.79 25.71
N ALA A 701 27.49 -23.10 24.68
CA ALA A 701 28.91 -22.85 24.36
C ALA A 701 29.53 -23.51 23.11
N ARG A 702 30.25 -22.63 22.39
CA ARG A 702 31.31 -22.79 21.37
C ARG A 702 30.80 -23.13 19.95
N GLU A 703 31.15 -22.40 18.89
CA GLU A 703 32.28 -21.50 18.57
C GLU A 703 31.85 -20.14 18.00
#